data_AF-A0A8C6X668-F1
#
_entry.id   AF-A0A8C6X668-F1
#
_cell.length_a   1.000
_cell.length_b   1.000
_cell.length_c   1.000
_cell.angle_alpha   90.00
_cell.angle_beta   90.00
_cell.angle_gamma   90.00
#
_symmetry.space_group_name_H-M   'P 1'
#
loop_
_entity.id
_entity.type
_entity.pdbx_description
1 polymer ?
#
loop_
_entity_poly.entity_id
_entity_poly.type
_entity_poly.pdbx_seq_one_letter_code
_entity_poly.pdbx_strand_id
1 'polypeptide(L)'
;MADRVLVIGRGGREHALAWKLAQSPHLKQILIAPGNAGTADDGKMSNSGVLISNHTILSQFCKDHNIGCVIAGPETLLAAGIVDDLVAAGIPCFGPTAKAAQLGTNRYFTNIFLDQHGIPTARWKAFSNPKEACIILQLLKSDLYEVIQAAIGGQLCSSILAWSDDCTAVSVSMENGSYLQGHKKSMEITGLLQANELGLEIFHGATIIKEGKVLSNGNRILTATAVKQDIMSALEDIYKGLAVVSIQGATYGKETTAAVLATSCFFLGENIQAGTMMQLDHTGCPGHDGFISAFFDLKASGYRDPILVSHAKGIGTKLKVAQLCNKHDMIGQDLVAICVNDLLVQGAEPLFFHGHFAFGKLDVGVAQLTQAVSDGIVEACKLAGCTFLGRETNEMPATCAAGEYNLVGFAVGAVERSMKFPQQGNIVIPGGYGNHTLGEQLLTPTKIYSRALLPVARSGNVKAFIHIGWRIPTHHLYFLKKLISHTHKWKIPSVFSWLQEEGNLSEEEMGQIFNCGIGAVLIVQREAARKVLKDVQKHEDAWMIGKVVHRTAGYPQVEIKNLSEVLLQNKWPFLKDVSNADNPPHTIHRKHKVKVAVLISGTGTSLSALLAYAKEPASCSEVVLVIANRSGVEELRNATLAGIPTRVIDHKLYGSRSEYEGTIDSVLEEFSIELICLSGFIRILSSNFLRKWYGKMLGTYPSVSPLSKRRNIYNQAHPSTDKIVGCTVHFVLETSPEAIIVQEPVCVKAEDTQETLYAKIKEAENHVFPMALQLVASGMVQLRGDGKTYWKRERQELICQKERQDC
;
A
#
# COMPACT_ATOMS: atom_id res chain seq x y z
N MET A 1 39.34 -8.23 38.13
CA MET A 1 38.81 -9.42 37.45
C MET A 1 37.38 -9.62 37.93
N ALA A 2 36.46 -10.01 37.07
CA ALA A 2 35.05 -10.18 37.42
C ALA A 2 34.87 -11.39 38.33
N ASP A 3 34.48 -11.18 39.59
CA ASP A 3 34.21 -12.27 40.53
C ASP A 3 32.92 -13.04 40.18
N ARG A 4 32.03 -12.44 39.38
CA ARG A 4 30.70 -12.97 39.03
C ARG A 4 30.35 -12.80 37.56
N VAL A 5 29.75 -13.83 36.97
CA VAL A 5 29.25 -13.85 35.59
C VAL A 5 27.77 -14.20 35.58
N LEU A 6 27.01 -13.56 34.68
CA LEU A 6 25.61 -13.90 34.42
C LEU A 6 25.50 -14.59 33.06
N VAL A 7 24.95 -15.80 33.03
CA VAL A 7 24.59 -16.51 31.80
C VAL A 7 23.09 -16.39 31.59
N ILE A 8 22.67 -15.82 30.47
CA ILE A 8 21.26 -15.67 30.14
C ILE A 8 20.84 -16.88 29.31
N GLY A 9 19.80 -17.59 29.76
CA GLY A 9 19.12 -18.67 29.04
C GLY A 9 18.86 -19.90 29.92
N ARG A 10 18.26 -20.92 29.30
CA ARG A 10 17.84 -22.17 29.96
C ARG A 10 18.12 -23.42 29.13
N GLY A 11 18.79 -23.29 27.98
CA GLY A 11 19.05 -24.38 27.06
C GLY A 11 20.32 -25.17 27.41
N GLY A 12 20.57 -26.23 26.64
CA GLY A 12 21.77 -27.06 26.80
C GLY A 12 23.07 -26.31 26.49
N ARG A 13 23.04 -25.32 25.58
CA ARG A 13 24.18 -24.45 25.29
C ARG A 13 24.60 -23.64 26.50
N GLU A 14 23.63 -23.00 27.16
CA GLU A 14 23.90 -22.18 28.35
C GLU A 14 24.36 -23.04 29.53
N HIS A 15 23.82 -24.25 29.66
CA HIS A 15 24.31 -25.23 30.63
C HIS A 15 25.78 -25.61 30.35
N ALA A 16 26.15 -25.96 29.11
CA ALA A 16 27.53 -26.31 28.76
C ALA A 16 28.51 -25.15 29.01
N LEU A 17 28.10 -23.91 28.69
CA LEU A 17 28.87 -22.71 28.98
C LEU A 17 29.04 -22.49 30.49
N ALA A 18 27.94 -22.55 31.26
CA ALA A 18 27.98 -22.39 32.72
C ALA A 18 28.86 -23.47 33.37
N TRP A 19 28.71 -24.73 32.96
CA TRP A 19 29.53 -25.85 33.42
C TRP A 19 31.02 -25.63 33.15
N LYS A 20 31.38 -25.13 31.97
CA LYS A 20 32.78 -24.86 31.65
C LYS A 20 33.34 -23.65 32.42
N LEU A 21 32.53 -22.60 32.59
CA LEU A 21 32.89 -21.43 33.39
C LEU A 21 33.12 -21.79 34.86
N ALA A 22 32.35 -22.74 35.41
CA ALA A 22 32.49 -23.18 36.81
C ALA A 22 33.88 -23.76 37.12
N GLN A 23 34.54 -24.35 36.13
CA GLN A 23 35.90 -24.89 36.25
C GLN A 23 36.99 -23.81 36.32
N SER A 24 36.66 -22.55 36.01
CA SER A 24 37.63 -21.45 36.07
C SER A 24 37.99 -21.10 37.53
N PRO A 25 39.28 -21.00 37.89
CA PRO A 25 39.70 -20.54 39.21
C PRO A 25 39.47 -19.04 39.41
N HIS A 26 39.24 -18.27 38.34
CA HIS A 26 39.03 -16.82 38.39
C HIS A 26 37.59 -16.41 38.67
N LEU A 27 36.63 -17.34 38.59
CA LEU A 27 35.21 -17.06 38.82
C LEU A 27 34.77 -17.61 40.18
N LYS A 28 34.14 -16.75 40.99
CA LYS A 28 33.60 -17.11 42.31
C LYS A 28 32.14 -17.56 42.22
N GLN A 29 31.35 -16.95 41.33
CA GLN A 29 29.92 -17.28 41.20
C GLN A 29 29.42 -17.08 39.77
N ILE A 30 28.53 -17.97 39.34
CA ILE A 30 27.87 -17.94 38.04
C ILE A 30 26.37 -17.94 38.30
N LEU A 31 25.71 -16.86 37.91
CA LEU A 31 24.25 -16.76 37.94
C LEU A 31 23.71 -17.18 36.58
N ILE A 32 22.66 -18.00 36.55
CA ILE A 32 21.99 -18.40 35.31
C ILE A 32 20.54 -17.94 35.35
N ALA A 33 20.10 -17.15 34.36
CA ALA A 33 18.75 -16.58 34.35
C ALA A 33 17.98 -16.95 33.07
N PRO A 34 16.84 -17.66 33.16
CA PRO A 34 16.26 -18.25 34.36
C PRO A 34 16.94 -19.56 34.79
N GLY A 35 17.78 -20.15 33.94
CA GLY A 35 18.36 -21.47 34.16
C GLY A 35 17.38 -22.63 34.05
N ASN A 36 17.86 -23.85 34.31
CA ASN A 36 17.09 -25.09 34.32
C ASN A 36 17.53 -26.00 35.47
N ALA A 37 16.94 -27.19 35.61
CA ALA A 37 17.28 -28.13 36.68
C ALA A 37 18.76 -28.56 36.67
N GLY A 38 19.39 -28.65 35.51
CA GLY A 38 20.81 -28.96 35.36
C GLY A 38 21.75 -27.82 35.76
N THR A 39 21.24 -26.59 35.92
CA THR A 39 22.02 -25.43 36.38
C THR A 39 21.65 -24.98 37.79
N ALA A 40 20.80 -25.75 38.49
CA ALA A 40 20.13 -25.32 39.71
C ALA A 40 21.05 -25.26 40.94
N ASP A 41 22.08 -26.10 41.05
CA ASP A 41 23.10 -25.95 42.09
C ASP A 41 24.29 -26.92 41.88
N ASP A 42 25.48 -26.39 41.63
CA ASP A 42 26.75 -27.16 41.53
C ASP A 42 27.92 -26.32 42.10
N GLY A 43 27.76 -25.87 43.34
CA GLY A 43 28.77 -25.15 44.13
C GLY A 43 29.02 -23.69 43.72
N LYS A 44 29.35 -23.44 42.44
CA LYS A 44 29.59 -22.09 41.88
C LYS A 44 28.44 -21.58 41.02
N MET A 45 27.50 -22.44 40.64
CA MET A 45 26.38 -22.12 39.75
C MET A 45 25.08 -22.03 40.54
N SER A 46 24.29 -21.01 40.28
CA SER A 46 22.95 -20.87 40.86
C SER A 46 21.98 -20.20 39.88
N ASN A 47 20.74 -20.68 39.85
CA ASN A 47 19.69 -20.07 39.04
C ASN A 47 19.20 -18.75 39.67
N SER A 48 18.88 -17.77 38.83
CA SER A 48 18.32 -16.47 39.21
C SER A 48 16.97 -16.24 38.53
N GLY A 49 15.99 -15.76 39.29
CA GLY A 49 14.67 -15.40 38.80
C GLY A 49 14.58 -14.02 38.14
N VAL A 50 15.71 -13.35 37.85
CA VAL A 50 15.70 -12.04 37.21
C VAL A 50 14.96 -12.07 35.87
N LEU A 51 14.12 -11.06 35.64
CA LEU A 51 13.30 -10.96 34.44
C LEU A 51 14.16 -10.58 33.22
N ILE A 52 14.53 -11.57 32.41
CA ILE A 52 15.42 -11.41 31.26
C ILE A 52 14.78 -10.69 30.05
N SER A 53 13.47 -10.52 30.02
CA SER A 53 12.76 -9.79 28.96
C SER A 53 12.77 -8.28 29.14
N ASN A 54 13.25 -7.77 30.29
CA ASN A 54 13.35 -6.33 30.56
C ASN A 54 14.83 -5.95 30.75
N HIS A 55 15.41 -5.35 29.72
CA HIS A 55 16.84 -5.04 29.66
C HIS A 55 17.25 -4.01 30.73
N THR A 56 16.35 -3.11 31.12
CA THR A 56 16.59 -2.13 32.20
C THR A 56 16.67 -2.81 33.56
N ILE A 57 15.74 -3.71 33.86
CA ILE A 57 15.76 -4.51 35.11
C ILE A 57 17.00 -5.39 35.14
N LEU A 58 17.35 -6.00 34.01
CA LEU A 58 18.54 -6.85 33.91
C LEU A 58 19.84 -6.06 34.10
N SER A 59 19.91 -4.85 33.54
CA SER A 59 21.04 -3.94 33.71
C SER A 59 21.19 -3.52 35.18
N GLN A 60 20.08 -3.18 35.84
CA GLN A 60 20.10 -2.84 37.26
C GLN A 60 20.52 -4.04 38.11
N PHE A 61 19.98 -5.23 37.83
CA PHE A 61 20.36 -6.47 38.50
C PHE A 61 21.86 -6.75 38.36
N CYS A 62 22.44 -6.54 37.18
CA CYS A 62 23.88 -6.71 36.96
C CYS A 62 24.71 -5.77 37.83
N LYS A 63 24.28 -4.51 38.00
CA LYS A 63 24.93 -3.53 38.87
C LYS A 63 24.81 -3.92 40.34
N ASP A 64 23.60 -4.25 40.79
CA ASP A 64 23.32 -4.61 42.18
C ASP A 64 24.08 -5.87 42.63
N HIS A 65 24.30 -6.82 41.72
CA HIS A 65 24.98 -8.08 42.01
C HIS A 65 26.47 -8.06 41.67
N ASN A 66 27.02 -6.91 41.24
CA ASN A 66 28.42 -6.77 40.79
C ASN A 66 28.81 -7.79 39.71
N ILE A 67 27.96 -7.98 38.71
CA ILE A 67 28.22 -8.84 37.56
C ILE A 67 29.27 -8.17 36.67
N GLY A 68 30.42 -8.81 36.49
CA GLY A 68 31.49 -8.25 35.69
C GLY A 68 31.46 -8.64 34.22
N CYS A 69 30.67 -9.65 33.84
CA CYS A 69 30.37 -9.96 32.44
C CYS A 69 29.04 -10.72 32.32
N VAL A 70 28.30 -10.44 31.26
CA VAL A 70 27.08 -11.16 30.88
C VAL A 70 27.35 -11.99 29.62
N ILE A 71 26.83 -13.22 29.56
CA ILE A 71 26.86 -14.07 28.37
C ILE A 71 25.42 -14.26 27.90
N ALA A 72 25.10 -13.72 26.72
CA ALA A 72 23.76 -13.77 26.16
C ALA A 72 23.61 -14.97 25.21
N GLY A 73 22.79 -15.95 25.59
CA GLY A 73 22.52 -17.14 24.80
C GLY A 73 21.30 -17.02 23.87
N PRO A 74 20.08 -16.78 24.42
CA PRO A 74 18.84 -16.87 23.67
C PRO A 74 18.81 -16.00 22.41
N GLU A 75 18.53 -16.63 21.28
CA GLU A 75 18.50 -15.99 19.97
C GLU A 75 17.49 -14.83 19.94
N THR A 76 16.34 -15.00 20.60
CA THR A 76 15.29 -13.98 20.68
C THR A 76 15.75 -12.72 21.41
N LEU A 77 16.55 -12.85 22.47
CA LEU A 77 17.08 -11.70 23.21
C LEU A 77 18.23 -11.04 22.48
N LEU A 78 19.08 -11.84 21.82
CA LEU A 78 20.14 -11.33 20.93
C LEU A 78 19.54 -10.51 19.79
N ALA A 79 18.45 -10.99 19.17
CA ALA A 79 17.71 -10.24 18.15
C ALA A 79 17.06 -8.96 18.69
N ALA A 80 16.61 -8.98 19.94
CA ALA A 80 16.03 -7.83 20.62
C ALA A 80 17.08 -6.78 21.08
N GLY A 81 18.38 -7.05 20.88
CA GLY A 81 19.45 -6.10 21.19
C GLY A 81 19.92 -6.08 22.63
N ILE A 82 19.77 -7.20 23.37
CA ILE A 82 20.22 -7.26 24.77
C ILE A 82 21.71 -6.91 24.95
N VAL A 83 22.55 -7.30 23.99
CA VAL A 83 23.99 -7.02 24.03
C VAL A 83 24.23 -5.52 23.86
N ASP A 84 23.55 -4.88 22.91
CA ASP A 84 23.65 -3.44 22.66
C ASP A 84 23.24 -2.63 23.90
N ASP A 85 22.13 -3.02 24.53
CA ASP A 85 21.59 -2.33 25.71
C ASP A 85 22.49 -2.49 26.94
N LEU A 86 23.04 -3.69 27.18
CA LEU A 86 23.95 -3.93 28.31
C LEU A 86 25.28 -3.19 28.12
N VAL A 87 25.84 -3.20 26.90
CA VAL A 87 27.07 -2.45 26.59
C VAL A 87 26.84 -0.95 26.75
N ALA A 88 25.70 -0.42 26.28
CA ALA A 88 25.33 0.98 26.48
C ALA A 88 25.16 1.34 27.96
N ALA A 89 24.71 0.40 28.79
CA ALA A 89 24.60 0.57 30.24
C ALA A 89 25.95 0.43 30.99
N GLY A 90 27.06 0.22 30.27
CA GLY A 90 28.41 0.05 30.82
C GLY A 90 28.71 -1.34 31.36
N ILE A 91 27.90 -2.34 30.99
CA ILE A 91 28.04 -3.73 31.45
C ILE A 91 28.68 -4.55 30.32
N PRO A 92 29.85 -5.16 30.54
CA PRO A 92 30.46 -6.03 29.54
C PRO A 92 29.54 -7.21 29.20
N CYS A 93 29.25 -7.39 27.92
CA CYS A 93 28.39 -8.47 27.43
C CYS A 93 29.05 -9.21 26.27
N PHE A 94 29.06 -10.54 26.35
CA PHE A 94 29.51 -11.44 25.30
C PHE A 94 28.31 -11.98 24.54
N GLY A 95 28.21 -11.60 23.27
CA GLY A 95 27.19 -11.99 22.31
C GLY A 95 27.23 -11.10 21.06
N PRO A 96 26.57 -11.49 19.97
CA PRO A 96 26.43 -10.62 18.80
C PRO A 96 25.50 -9.42 19.11
N THR A 97 25.77 -8.27 18.48
CA THR A 97 24.82 -7.14 18.45
C THR A 97 23.53 -7.54 17.73
N ALA A 98 22.43 -6.82 17.93
CA ALA A 98 21.14 -7.08 17.26
C ALA A 98 21.30 -7.23 15.74
N LYS A 99 22.12 -6.35 15.15
CA LYS A 99 22.42 -6.34 13.72
C LYS A 99 23.14 -7.61 13.26
N ALA A 100 24.11 -8.10 14.05
CA ALA A 100 24.83 -9.33 13.75
C ALA A 100 23.97 -10.58 14.03
N ALA A 101 23.15 -10.53 15.08
CA ALA A 101 22.24 -11.60 15.48
C ALA A 101 21.19 -11.92 14.40
N GLN A 102 20.88 -10.97 13.52
CA GLN A 102 19.96 -11.15 12.39
C GLN A 102 20.32 -12.34 11.48
N LEU A 103 21.63 -12.61 11.31
CA LEU A 103 22.11 -13.77 10.53
C LEU A 103 21.80 -15.12 11.19
N GLY A 104 21.64 -15.16 12.51
CA GLY A 104 21.28 -16.37 13.25
C GLY A 104 19.79 -16.52 13.48
N THR A 105 19.05 -15.42 13.53
CA THR A 105 17.64 -15.39 13.98
C THR A 105 16.64 -15.37 12.84
N ASN A 106 17.04 -14.94 11.64
CA ASN A 106 16.17 -14.86 10.49
C ASN A 106 16.79 -15.61 9.29
N ARG A 107 16.44 -16.89 9.13
CA ARG A 107 16.95 -17.73 8.04
C ARG A 107 16.65 -17.18 6.64
N TYR A 108 15.52 -16.49 6.47
CA TYR A 108 15.18 -15.85 5.20
C TYR A 108 16.17 -14.74 4.88
N PHE A 109 16.42 -13.85 5.85
CA PHE A 109 17.41 -12.78 5.72
C PHE A 109 18.82 -13.34 5.48
N THR A 110 19.22 -14.37 6.24
CA THR A 110 20.53 -15.02 6.10
C THR A 110 20.74 -15.55 4.70
N ASN A 111 19.76 -16.29 4.16
CA ASN A 111 19.92 -16.88 2.84
C ASN A 111 19.96 -15.81 1.74
N ILE A 112 19.16 -14.74 1.83
CA ILE A 112 19.27 -13.58 0.92
C ILE A 112 20.66 -12.94 1.00
N PHE A 113 21.15 -12.72 2.22
CA PHE A 113 22.47 -12.12 2.45
C PHE A 113 23.59 -12.96 1.82
N LEU A 114 23.54 -14.28 1.99
CA LEU A 114 24.51 -15.21 1.39
C LEU A 114 24.45 -15.17 -0.14
N ASP A 115 23.25 -15.20 -0.74
CA ASP A 115 23.07 -15.13 -2.19
C ASP A 115 23.58 -13.80 -2.77
N GLN A 116 23.22 -12.67 -2.15
CA GLN A 116 23.66 -11.33 -2.57
C GLN A 116 25.18 -11.18 -2.59
N HIS A 117 25.88 -11.89 -1.70
CA HIS A 117 27.33 -11.84 -1.58
C HIS A 117 28.05 -13.00 -2.25
N GLY A 118 27.32 -13.86 -2.98
CA GLY A 118 27.89 -15.00 -3.70
C GLY A 118 28.55 -16.03 -2.78
N ILE A 119 28.11 -16.11 -1.51
CA ILE A 119 28.60 -17.10 -0.54
C ILE A 119 27.83 -18.40 -0.77
N PRO A 120 28.51 -19.55 -1.04
CA PRO A 120 27.82 -20.81 -1.28
C PRO A 120 26.86 -21.18 -0.14
N THR A 121 25.60 -21.39 -0.48
CA THR A 121 24.53 -21.81 0.43
C THR A 121 23.69 -22.92 -0.20
N ALA A 122 22.97 -23.67 0.63
CA ALA A 122 22.03 -24.68 0.14
C ALA A 122 20.93 -24.02 -0.69
N ARG A 123 20.44 -24.72 -1.74
CA ARG A 123 19.26 -24.26 -2.49
C ARG A 123 18.11 -24.04 -1.50
N TRP A 124 17.49 -22.87 -1.57
CA TRP A 124 16.48 -22.47 -0.60
C TRP A 124 15.37 -21.66 -1.29
N LYS A 125 14.17 -21.72 -0.71
CA LYS A 125 13.01 -20.89 -1.07
C LYS A 125 12.17 -20.71 0.19
N ALA A 126 11.59 -19.53 0.37
CA ALA A 126 10.67 -19.27 1.48
C ALA A 126 9.22 -19.31 0.99
N PHE A 127 8.35 -19.90 1.81
CA PHE A 127 6.93 -20.04 1.53
C PHE A 127 6.15 -19.35 2.64
N SER A 128 5.15 -18.55 2.25
CA SER A 128 4.18 -17.98 3.18
C SER A 128 3.00 -18.92 3.43
N ASN A 129 2.87 -19.98 2.63
CA ASN A 129 1.82 -20.98 2.69
C ASN A 129 2.41 -22.40 2.73
N PRO A 130 2.12 -23.21 3.77
CA PRO A 130 2.59 -24.59 3.86
C PRO A 130 2.20 -25.49 2.68
N LYS A 131 1.08 -25.20 2.01
CA LYS A 131 0.62 -25.98 0.84
C LYS A 131 1.61 -25.89 -0.33
N GLU A 132 2.18 -24.72 -0.55
CA GLU A 132 3.17 -24.50 -1.62
C GLU A 132 4.46 -25.28 -1.37
N ALA A 133 4.85 -25.44 -0.10
CA ALA A 133 6.00 -26.25 0.28
C ALA A 133 5.77 -27.75 0.04
N CYS A 134 4.56 -28.27 0.29
CA CYS A 134 4.22 -29.68 0.08
C CYS A 134 4.29 -30.09 -1.40
N ILE A 135 3.94 -29.18 -2.32
CA ILE A 135 3.94 -29.48 -3.76
C ILE A 135 5.36 -29.67 -4.28
N ILE A 136 6.33 -28.93 -3.71
CA ILE A 136 7.74 -29.06 -4.08
C ILE A 136 8.31 -30.41 -3.67
N LEU A 137 7.90 -30.95 -2.51
CA LEU A 137 8.37 -32.26 -2.06
C LEU A 137 8.02 -33.38 -3.05
N GLN A 138 7.02 -33.20 -3.92
CA GLN A 138 6.67 -34.15 -4.98
C GLN A 138 7.71 -34.22 -6.10
N LEU A 139 8.59 -33.22 -6.19
CA LEU A 139 9.71 -33.24 -7.13
C LEU A 139 10.93 -33.94 -6.53
N LEU A 140 10.90 -34.38 -5.28
CA LEU A 140 11.98 -35.14 -4.66
C LEU A 140 11.89 -36.61 -5.12
N LYS A 141 12.92 -37.08 -5.84
CA LYS A 141 13.02 -38.49 -6.27
C LYS A 141 13.53 -39.40 -5.16
N SER A 142 14.37 -38.87 -4.27
CA SER A 142 14.94 -39.62 -3.16
C SER A 142 13.91 -39.83 -2.05
N ASP A 143 13.85 -41.02 -1.47
CA ASP A 143 13.06 -41.25 -0.28
C ASP A 143 13.68 -40.51 0.91
N LEU A 144 12.92 -39.57 1.49
CA LEU A 144 13.38 -38.77 2.62
C LEU A 144 13.65 -39.65 3.85
N TYR A 145 12.93 -40.75 4.02
CA TYR A 145 13.17 -41.71 5.10
C TYR A 145 14.54 -42.38 4.95
N GLU A 146 14.89 -42.84 3.76
CA GLU A 146 16.20 -43.44 3.49
C GLU A 146 17.33 -42.44 3.70
N VAL A 147 17.13 -41.18 3.31
CA VAL A 147 18.10 -40.09 3.55
C VAL A 147 18.26 -39.83 5.05
N ILE A 148 17.16 -39.83 5.82
CA ILE A 148 17.21 -39.67 7.29
C ILE A 148 17.91 -40.87 7.93
N GLN A 149 17.63 -42.10 7.49
CA GLN A 149 18.31 -43.30 7.97
C GLN A 149 19.82 -43.26 7.66
N ALA A 150 20.19 -42.85 6.45
CA ALA A 150 21.59 -42.65 6.07
C ALA A 150 22.26 -41.56 6.91
N ALA A 151 21.56 -40.46 7.23
CA ALA A 151 22.07 -39.41 8.13
C ALA A 151 22.32 -39.95 9.55
N ILE A 152 21.37 -40.71 10.10
CA ILE A 152 21.50 -41.35 11.42
C ILE A 152 22.65 -42.36 11.42
N GLY A 153 22.82 -43.11 10.33
CA GLY A 153 23.89 -44.10 10.16
C GLY A 153 25.25 -43.52 9.79
N GLY A 154 25.38 -42.20 9.61
CA GLY A 154 26.64 -41.56 9.19
C GLY A 154 27.04 -41.82 7.73
N GLN A 155 26.10 -42.26 6.89
CA GLN A 155 26.28 -42.65 5.49
C GLN A 155 25.70 -41.61 4.51
N LEU A 156 25.51 -40.36 4.95
CA LEU A 156 24.89 -39.31 4.12
C LEU A 156 25.66 -39.07 2.80
N CYS A 157 26.96 -39.33 2.78
CA CYS A 157 27.81 -39.21 1.59
C CYS A 157 27.41 -40.17 0.44
N SER A 158 26.71 -41.27 0.73
CA SER A 158 26.21 -42.22 -0.28
C SER A 158 24.75 -41.99 -0.70
N SER A 159 24.05 -41.06 -0.05
CA SER A 159 22.62 -40.77 -0.32
C SER A 159 22.46 -39.31 -0.75
N ILE A 160 22.71 -39.04 -2.02
CA ILE A 160 22.56 -37.70 -2.61
C ILE A 160 21.08 -37.47 -2.92
N LEU A 161 20.53 -36.35 -2.45
CA LEU A 161 19.16 -35.91 -2.76
C LEU A 161 19.04 -35.64 -4.26
N ALA A 162 18.22 -36.43 -4.96
CA ALA A 162 17.89 -36.27 -6.36
C ALA A 162 16.53 -35.61 -6.51
N TRP A 163 16.45 -34.62 -7.40
CA TRP A 163 15.24 -33.89 -7.71
C TRP A 163 14.86 -34.11 -9.18
N SER A 164 13.57 -33.99 -9.49
CA SER A 164 13.04 -33.92 -10.85
C SER A 164 13.20 -32.49 -11.34
N ASP A 165 14.13 -32.29 -12.27
CA ASP A 165 14.49 -30.96 -12.78
C ASP A 165 13.73 -30.59 -14.06
N ASP A 166 13.04 -31.57 -14.67
CA ASP A 166 12.37 -31.55 -15.97
C ASP A 166 10.84 -31.74 -15.88
N CYS A 167 10.29 -31.71 -14.67
CA CYS A 167 8.88 -31.92 -14.40
C CYS A 167 8.28 -30.79 -13.55
N THR A 168 6.98 -30.59 -13.71
CA THR A 168 6.13 -29.69 -12.94
C THR A 168 5.13 -30.52 -12.13
N ALA A 169 4.99 -30.21 -10.84
CA ALA A 169 3.93 -30.73 -9.99
C ALA A 169 2.77 -29.73 -9.91
N VAL A 170 1.52 -30.18 -9.98
CA VAL A 170 0.32 -29.35 -9.80
C VAL A 170 -0.62 -30.06 -8.85
N SER A 171 -1.23 -29.33 -7.90
CA SER A 171 -2.17 -29.92 -6.93
C SER A 171 -3.50 -29.17 -6.87
N VAL A 172 -4.58 -29.91 -6.66
CA VAL A 172 -5.94 -29.38 -6.51
C VAL A 172 -6.59 -29.97 -5.26
N SER A 173 -7.05 -29.09 -4.36
CA SER A 173 -7.73 -29.50 -3.13
C SER A 173 -9.24 -29.56 -3.33
N MET A 174 -9.88 -30.59 -2.78
CA MET A 174 -11.34 -30.75 -2.73
C MET A 174 -11.85 -30.50 -1.30
N GLU A 175 -12.90 -29.69 -1.19
CA GLU A 175 -13.52 -29.30 0.08
C GLU A 175 -14.99 -29.75 0.17
N ASN A 176 -15.46 -29.98 1.39
CA ASN A 176 -16.83 -30.43 1.67
C ASN A 176 -17.79 -29.25 1.88
N GLY A 177 -18.26 -28.65 0.79
CA GLY A 177 -19.24 -27.57 0.83
C GLY A 177 -18.67 -26.17 1.09
N SER A 178 -19.46 -25.14 0.81
CA SER A 178 -19.09 -23.72 1.02
C SER A 178 -19.00 -23.37 2.50
N TYR A 179 -17.99 -22.57 2.89
CA TYR A 179 -17.73 -22.10 4.27
C TYR A 179 -18.93 -21.44 5.00
N LEU A 180 -19.97 -21.07 4.26
CA LEU A 180 -21.17 -20.38 4.73
C LEU A 180 -22.34 -21.32 5.09
N GLN A 181 -22.28 -22.61 4.73
CA GLN A 181 -23.32 -23.61 5.05
C GLN A 181 -22.68 -24.75 5.83
N GLY A 182 -23.08 -24.98 7.08
CA GLY A 182 -22.45 -25.97 7.98
C GLY A 182 -22.23 -27.36 7.34
N HIS A 183 -21.09 -27.98 7.68
CA HIS A 183 -20.59 -29.20 7.02
C HIS A 183 -21.38 -30.47 7.37
N LYS A 184 -21.69 -31.29 6.36
CA LYS A 184 -22.20 -32.67 6.55
C LYS A 184 -21.02 -33.64 6.71
N LYS A 185 -20.84 -34.19 7.92
CA LYS A 185 -19.86 -35.27 8.20
C LYS A 185 -20.37 -36.62 7.69
N SER A 186 -19.44 -37.57 7.49
CA SER A 186 -19.71 -38.96 7.11
C SER A 186 -20.21 -39.17 5.68
N MET A 187 -19.77 -38.35 4.73
CA MET A 187 -20.05 -38.59 3.30
C MET A 187 -19.04 -39.59 2.73
N GLU A 188 -19.51 -40.56 1.96
CA GLU A 188 -18.65 -41.55 1.29
C GLU A 188 -17.88 -40.92 0.12
N ILE A 189 -16.59 -41.25 0.05
CA ILE A 189 -15.66 -40.87 -1.01
C ILE A 189 -15.41 -42.08 -1.90
N THR A 190 -15.72 -41.95 -3.19
CA THR A 190 -15.57 -43.03 -4.18
C THR A 190 -14.68 -42.58 -5.34
N GLY A 191 -14.10 -43.52 -6.08
CA GLY A 191 -13.26 -43.22 -7.26
C GLY A 191 -11.76 -42.99 -7.00
N LEU A 192 -11.29 -43.14 -5.75
CA LEU A 192 -9.89 -42.91 -5.36
C LEU A 192 -8.91 -43.86 -6.09
N LEU A 193 -9.27 -45.14 -6.24
CA LEU A 193 -8.44 -46.12 -6.95
C LEU A 193 -8.33 -45.81 -8.45
N GLN A 194 -9.45 -45.39 -9.07
CA GLN A 194 -9.50 -45.05 -10.49
C GLN A 194 -8.68 -43.78 -10.79
N ALA A 195 -8.69 -42.80 -9.90
CA ALA A 195 -7.84 -41.63 -10.03
C ALA A 195 -6.34 -41.96 -9.90
N ASN A 196 -5.98 -42.90 -9.02
CA ASN A 196 -4.61 -43.39 -8.89
C ASN A 196 -4.16 -44.17 -10.13
N GLU A 197 -5.04 -44.98 -10.74
CA GLU A 197 -4.79 -45.67 -12.02
C GLU A 197 -4.59 -44.70 -13.19
N LEU A 198 -5.16 -43.49 -13.12
CA LEU A 198 -4.93 -42.39 -14.07
C LEU A 198 -3.63 -41.61 -13.78
N GLY A 199 -2.84 -42.03 -12.79
CA GLY A 199 -1.55 -41.42 -12.46
C GLY A 199 -1.63 -40.20 -11.56
N LEU A 200 -2.74 -40.01 -10.83
CA LEU A 200 -2.86 -38.97 -9.81
C LEU A 200 -2.50 -39.49 -8.42
N GLU A 201 -1.68 -38.74 -7.70
CA GLU A 201 -1.47 -38.98 -6.27
C GLU A 201 -2.52 -38.23 -5.46
N ILE A 202 -3.34 -38.97 -4.71
CA ILE A 202 -4.37 -38.39 -3.85
C ILE A 202 -3.95 -38.45 -2.38
N PHE A 203 -3.79 -37.27 -1.78
CA PHE A 203 -3.60 -37.10 -0.36
C PHE A 203 -4.96 -36.80 0.29
N HIS A 204 -5.34 -37.55 1.31
CA HIS A 204 -6.58 -37.29 2.04
C HIS A 204 -6.31 -36.95 3.51
N GLY A 205 -6.91 -35.86 3.97
CA GLY A 205 -6.84 -35.37 5.34
C GLY A 205 -8.24 -35.27 5.94
N ALA A 206 -8.40 -35.50 7.24
CA ALA A 206 -9.71 -35.49 7.89
C ALA A 206 -10.74 -36.45 7.25
N THR A 207 -10.30 -37.67 6.92
CA THR A 207 -11.17 -38.79 6.52
C THR A 207 -11.15 -39.88 7.60
N ILE A 208 -12.18 -40.74 7.61
CA ILE A 208 -12.24 -41.94 8.47
C ILE A 208 -12.60 -43.14 7.62
N ILE A 209 -11.94 -44.28 7.85
CA ILE A 209 -12.30 -45.55 7.18
C ILE A 209 -13.30 -46.29 8.06
N LYS A 210 -14.48 -46.59 7.53
CA LYS A 210 -15.52 -47.36 8.23
C LYS A 210 -16.10 -48.40 7.27
N GLU A 211 -16.12 -49.66 7.67
CA GLU A 211 -16.64 -50.79 6.86
C GLU A 211 -16.02 -50.87 5.44
N GLY A 212 -14.71 -50.59 5.33
CA GLY A 212 -13.99 -50.61 4.05
C GLY A 212 -14.23 -49.39 3.15
N LYS A 213 -15.01 -48.41 3.60
CA LYS A 213 -15.33 -47.18 2.86
C LYS A 213 -14.61 -45.98 3.48
N VAL A 214 -14.12 -45.07 2.64
CA VAL A 214 -13.49 -43.82 3.08
C VAL A 214 -14.56 -42.74 3.22
N LEU A 215 -14.72 -42.19 4.42
CA LEU A 215 -15.75 -41.19 4.73
C LEU A 215 -15.13 -39.85 5.12
N SER A 216 -15.83 -38.73 4.85
CA SER A 216 -15.41 -37.39 5.26
C SER A 216 -15.58 -37.14 6.77
N ASN A 217 -14.60 -36.49 7.40
CA ASN A 217 -14.57 -36.18 8.83
C ASN A 217 -14.07 -34.74 9.14
N GLY A 218 -13.98 -33.86 8.13
CA GLY A 218 -13.58 -32.45 8.26
C GLY A 218 -13.80 -31.63 6.98
N ASN A 219 -13.29 -30.39 6.95
CA ASN A 219 -13.59 -29.40 5.90
C ASN A 219 -12.81 -29.63 4.60
N ARG A 220 -11.49 -29.89 4.71
CA ARG A 220 -10.62 -30.26 3.58
C ARG A 220 -10.50 -31.76 3.55
N ILE A 221 -11.04 -32.39 2.51
CA ILE A 221 -11.15 -33.85 2.45
C ILE A 221 -10.00 -34.45 1.62
N LEU A 222 -9.73 -33.91 0.42
CA LEU A 222 -8.80 -34.51 -0.55
C LEU A 222 -7.88 -33.45 -1.18
N THR A 223 -6.69 -33.84 -1.61
CA THR A 223 -5.78 -33.07 -2.48
C THR A 223 -5.21 -34.02 -3.52
N ALA A 224 -5.56 -33.80 -4.79
CA ALA A 224 -5.04 -34.57 -5.92
C ALA A 224 -3.85 -33.85 -6.54
N THR A 225 -2.80 -34.58 -6.89
CA THR A 225 -1.55 -34.03 -7.43
C THR A 225 -1.15 -34.80 -8.68
N ALA A 226 -0.74 -34.07 -9.73
CA ALA A 226 -0.12 -34.64 -10.92
C ALA A 226 1.28 -34.07 -11.12
N VAL A 227 2.20 -34.91 -11.59
CA VAL A 227 3.56 -34.51 -11.99
C VAL A 227 3.75 -34.83 -13.48
N LYS A 228 3.99 -33.80 -14.31
CA LYS A 228 4.18 -33.91 -15.76
C LYS A 228 5.27 -32.97 -16.26
N GLN A 229 5.71 -33.13 -17.51
CA GLN A 229 6.72 -32.25 -18.11
C GLN A 229 6.24 -30.80 -18.25
N ASP A 230 4.94 -30.59 -18.40
CA ASP A 230 4.32 -29.26 -18.50
C ASP A 230 3.04 -29.14 -17.66
N ILE A 231 2.68 -27.89 -17.32
CA ILE A 231 1.57 -27.53 -16.44
C ILE A 231 0.23 -27.95 -17.05
N MET A 232 0.06 -27.84 -18.37
CA MET A 232 -1.21 -28.07 -19.04
C MET A 232 -1.55 -29.55 -19.03
N SER A 233 -0.57 -30.41 -19.32
CA SER A 233 -0.70 -31.86 -19.20
C SER A 233 -0.98 -32.29 -17.75
N ALA A 234 -0.33 -31.65 -16.76
CA ALA A 234 -0.60 -31.92 -15.35
C ALA A 234 -2.03 -31.53 -14.95
N LEU A 235 -2.51 -30.35 -15.35
CA LEU A 235 -3.87 -29.89 -15.09
C LEU A 235 -4.92 -30.74 -15.80
N GLU A 236 -4.67 -31.11 -17.06
CA GLU A 236 -5.58 -31.95 -17.84
C GLU A 236 -5.77 -33.33 -17.16
N ASP A 237 -4.69 -33.95 -16.70
CA ASP A 237 -4.75 -35.23 -15.99
C ASP A 237 -5.41 -35.07 -14.62
N ILE A 238 -5.18 -33.95 -13.92
CA ILE A 238 -5.90 -33.65 -12.67
C ILE A 238 -7.40 -33.55 -12.90
N TYR A 239 -7.86 -32.80 -13.91
CA TYR A 239 -9.30 -32.67 -14.15
C TYR A 239 -9.92 -33.98 -14.64
N LYS A 240 -9.20 -34.78 -15.45
CA LYS A 240 -9.64 -36.12 -15.86
C LYS A 240 -9.78 -37.06 -14.66
N GLY A 241 -8.80 -37.09 -13.78
CA GLY A 241 -8.85 -37.99 -12.61
C GLY A 241 -9.70 -37.46 -11.46
N LEU A 242 -9.92 -36.14 -11.33
CA LEU A 242 -10.90 -35.60 -10.40
C LEU A 242 -12.34 -35.85 -10.86
N ALA A 243 -12.58 -35.96 -12.17
CA ALA A 243 -13.91 -36.30 -12.70
C ALA A 243 -14.39 -37.71 -12.29
N VAL A 244 -13.47 -38.61 -11.92
CA VAL A 244 -13.83 -39.96 -11.43
C VAL A 244 -13.99 -40.01 -9.90
N VAL A 245 -13.53 -38.99 -9.16
CA VAL A 245 -13.67 -38.93 -7.70
C VAL A 245 -15.00 -38.28 -7.33
N SER A 246 -15.85 -39.00 -6.61
CA SER A 246 -17.18 -38.53 -6.23
C SER A 246 -17.39 -38.49 -4.72
N ILE A 247 -17.94 -37.37 -4.24
CA ILE A 247 -18.40 -37.12 -2.87
C ILE A 247 -19.85 -36.62 -2.97
N GLN A 248 -20.81 -37.32 -2.37
CA GLN A 248 -22.21 -36.90 -2.41
C GLN A 248 -22.39 -35.49 -1.80
N GLY A 249 -22.88 -34.54 -2.60
CA GLY A 249 -23.17 -33.17 -2.17
C GLY A 249 -21.95 -32.23 -2.07
N ALA A 250 -20.79 -32.61 -2.57
CA ALA A 250 -19.63 -31.73 -2.61
C ALA A 250 -19.80 -30.64 -3.68
N THR A 251 -19.29 -29.45 -3.37
CA THR A 251 -19.02 -28.40 -4.34
C THR A 251 -17.53 -28.37 -4.55
N TYR A 252 -17.07 -28.35 -5.81
CA TYR A 252 -15.66 -28.15 -6.10
C TYR A 252 -15.29 -26.74 -5.65
N GLY A 253 -14.46 -26.63 -4.61
CA GLY A 253 -13.84 -25.35 -4.30
C GLY A 253 -13.04 -24.92 -5.51
N LYS A 254 -13.37 -23.78 -6.13
CA LYS A 254 -12.53 -23.13 -7.14
C LYS A 254 -11.26 -22.51 -6.52
N GLU A 255 -10.72 -23.15 -5.48
CA GLU A 255 -9.40 -22.86 -4.93
C GLU A 255 -8.43 -23.90 -5.48
N THR A 256 -8.17 -23.83 -6.78
CA THR A 256 -7.06 -24.54 -7.40
C THR A 256 -5.78 -23.90 -6.86
N THR A 257 -5.00 -24.62 -6.04
CA THR A 257 -3.67 -24.14 -5.66
C THR A 257 -2.66 -24.68 -6.67
N ALA A 258 -2.60 -24.09 -7.86
CA ALA A 258 -1.60 -24.46 -8.87
C ALA A 258 -0.22 -23.92 -8.47
N ALA A 259 0.54 -24.66 -7.66
CA ALA A 259 1.95 -24.35 -7.44
C ALA A 259 2.80 -24.90 -8.58
N VAL A 260 3.07 -24.08 -9.59
CA VAL A 260 4.05 -24.40 -10.63
C VAL A 260 5.45 -24.17 -10.08
N LEU A 261 6.27 -25.22 -10.01
CA LEU A 261 7.71 -25.07 -9.93
C LEU A 261 8.38 -25.82 -11.07
N ALA A 262 8.74 -25.08 -12.11
CA ALA A 262 9.92 -25.42 -12.88
C ALA A 262 11.16 -25.00 -12.06
N THR A 263 12.27 -25.73 -12.19
CA THR A 263 13.60 -25.39 -11.63
C THR A 263 14.11 -24.01 -12.07
N SER A 264 13.37 -23.29 -12.92
CA SER A 264 13.52 -21.87 -13.19
C SER A 264 12.16 -21.14 -13.13
N CYS A 265 12.04 -20.21 -12.16
CA CYS A 265 11.12 -19.06 -12.11
C CYS A 265 9.62 -19.23 -11.74
N PHE A 266 9.25 -18.47 -10.70
CA PHE A 266 8.01 -17.75 -10.33
C PHE A 266 6.61 -18.42 -10.40
N PHE A 267 5.86 -18.27 -9.29
CA PHE A 267 4.48 -18.72 -9.08
C PHE A 267 3.45 -17.92 -9.89
N LEU A 268 2.37 -18.60 -10.29
CA LEU A 268 1.18 -18.11 -11.01
C LEU A 268 -0.08 -18.18 -10.12
N GLY A 269 -1.00 -17.23 -10.29
CA GLY A 269 -2.41 -17.29 -9.88
C GLY A 269 -3.33 -17.34 -11.12
N GLU A 270 -4.51 -17.95 -10.99
CA GLU A 270 -5.31 -18.50 -12.10
C GLU A 270 -6.36 -17.59 -12.81
N ASN A 271 -6.51 -17.88 -14.12
CA ASN A 271 -7.68 -17.91 -15.04
C ASN A 271 -8.80 -16.85 -15.08
N ILE A 272 -9.04 -16.31 -16.30
CA ILE A 272 -10.38 -16.00 -16.87
C ILE A 272 -10.39 -16.35 -18.38
N GLN A 273 -11.37 -17.14 -18.84
CA GLN A 273 -11.77 -17.29 -20.25
C GLN A 273 -12.42 -15.99 -20.76
N ALA A 274 -11.95 -15.42 -21.88
CA ALA A 274 -12.77 -14.57 -22.75
C ALA A 274 -12.12 -14.31 -24.12
N GLY A 275 -12.92 -14.47 -25.19
CA GLY A 275 -12.92 -13.54 -26.32
C GLY A 275 -12.02 -13.86 -27.51
N THR A 276 -12.62 -14.49 -28.53
CA THR A 276 -12.17 -14.48 -29.93
C THR A 276 -11.83 -13.05 -30.40
N MET A 277 -10.68 -12.80 -31.05
CA MET A 277 -10.63 -11.98 -32.29
C MET A 277 -9.25 -11.83 -32.97
N MET A 278 -9.29 -12.11 -34.28
CA MET A 278 -8.66 -11.46 -35.45
C MET A 278 -7.13 -11.27 -35.53
N GLN A 279 -6.56 -11.99 -36.50
CA GLN A 279 -5.35 -11.65 -37.25
C GLN A 279 -5.36 -10.16 -37.67
N LEU A 280 -4.25 -9.46 -37.40
CA LEU A 280 -3.88 -8.24 -38.10
C LEU A 280 -2.45 -8.38 -38.63
N ASP A 281 -2.34 -8.19 -39.94
CA ASP A 281 -1.15 -8.27 -40.77
C ASP A 281 -0.11 -7.23 -40.37
N HIS A 282 0.93 -7.66 -39.65
CA HIS A 282 2.35 -7.41 -39.98
C HIS A 282 3.17 -8.46 -39.22
N THR A 283 3.78 -9.34 -39.99
CA THR A 283 4.20 -10.70 -39.63
C THR A 283 5.35 -10.77 -38.61
N GLY A 284 5.14 -11.57 -37.55
CA GLY A 284 6.18 -11.97 -36.58
C GLY A 284 5.71 -12.88 -35.43
N CYS A 285 4.41 -12.96 -35.12
CA CYS A 285 3.88 -13.91 -34.13
C CYS A 285 3.04 -15.01 -34.81
N PRO A 286 3.37 -16.30 -34.64
CA PRO A 286 2.39 -17.36 -34.81
C PRO A 286 1.34 -17.20 -33.70
N GLY A 287 0.11 -16.85 -34.06
CA GLY A 287 -1.02 -16.86 -33.14
C GLY A 287 -1.36 -18.30 -32.77
N HIS A 288 -1.29 -18.63 -31.48
CA HIS A 288 -1.82 -19.86 -30.90
C HIS A 288 -2.45 -19.53 -29.54
N ASP A 289 -3.67 -20.01 -29.34
CA ASP A 289 -4.51 -19.69 -28.19
C ASP A 289 -3.92 -20.21 -26.85
N GLY A 290 -4.01 -19.39 -25.81
CA GLY A 290 -3.95 -19.86 -24.41
C GLY A 290 -2.58 -19.84 -23.71
N PHE A 291 -1.59 -19.09 -24.19
CA PHE A 291 -0.28 -18.99 -23.52
C PHE A 291 -0.29 -18.05 -22.29
N ILE A 292 0.44 -18.46 -21.23
CA ILE A 292 0.69 -17.68 -19.99
C ILE A 292 1.79 -16.61 -20.18
N SER A 293 2.61 -16.73 -21.23
CA SER A 293 3.57 -15.70 -21.63
C SER A 293 3.65 -15.64 -23.15
N ALA A 294 3.84 -14.45 -23.71
CA ALA A 294 3.96 -14.30 -25.17
C ALA A 294 5.42 -14.13 -25.57
N PHE A 295 5.80 -14.75 -26.69
CA PHE A 295 7.08 -14.52 -27.33
C PHE A 295 6.98 -13.35 -28.30
N PHE A 296 8.02 -12.53 -28.36
CA PHE A 296 8.15 -11.46 -29.35
C PHE A 296 9.50 -11.59 -30.07
N ASP A 297 9.47 -11.84 -31.38
CA ASP A 297 10.68 -12.02 -32.17
C ASP A 297 11.21 -10.68 -32.69
N LEU A 298 12.21 -10.14 -31.97
CA LEU A 298 12.89 -8.90 -32.33
C LEU A 298 13.59 -8.97 -33.70
N LYS A 299 14.12 -10.12 -34.07
CA LYS A 299 14.86 -10.30 -35.32
C LYS A 299 13.91 -10.33 -36.50
N ALA A 300 12.78 -11.02 -36.38
CA ALA A 300 11.73 -11.02 -37.39
C ALA A 300 11.10 -9.62 -37.56
N SER A 301 11.01 -8.84 -36.48
CA SER A 301 10.58 -7.43 -36.53
C SER A 301 11.63 -6.47 -37.13
N GLY A 302 12.77 -6.97 -37.62
CA GLY A 302 13.75 -6.20 -38.37
C GLY A 302 14.84 -5.53 -37.53
N TYR A 303 14.90 -5.78 -36.21
CA TYR A 303 15.94 -5.22 -35.34
C TYR A 303 17.28 -5.95 -35.51
N ARG A 304 18.38 -5.20 -35.47
CA ARG A 304 19.76 -5.71 -35.62
C ARG A 304 20.56 -5.67 -34.32
N ASP A 305 20.57 -4.53 -33.62
CA ASP A 305 21.15 -4.38 -32.27
C ASP A 305 20.13 -3.65 -31.36
N PRO A 306 19.01 -4.33 -31.02
CA PRO A 306 17.94 -3.73 -30.25
C PRO A 306 18.35 -3.49 -28.80
N ILE A 307 17.85 -2.40 -28.24
CA ILE A 307 17.77 -2.15 -26.81
C ILE A 307 16.31 -2.11 -26.42
N LEU A 308 15.95 -2.94 -25.46
CA LEU A 308 14.62 -2.96 -24.88
C LEU A 308 14.45 -1.82 -23.89
N VAL A 309 13.31 -1.15 -23.97
CA VAL A 309 12.88 -0.11 -23.06
C VAL A 309 11.55 -0.55 -22.48
N SER A 310 11.45 -0.65 -21.16
CA SER A 310 10.20 -1.02 -20.48
C SER A 310 9.73 0.09 -19.57
N HIS A 311 8.41 0.18 -19.40
CA HIS A 311 7.80 1.13 -18.48
C HIS A 311 6.53 0.57 -17.87
N ALA A 312 6.35 0.77 -16.57
CA ALA A 312 5.18 0.34 -15.81
C ALA A 312 4.53 1.53 -15.12
N LYS A 313 3.21 1.70 -15.27
CA LYS A 313 2.51 2.83 -14.66
C LYS A 313 1.02 2.56 -14.46
N GLY A 314 0.47 3.08 -13.38
CA GLY A 314 -0.97 3.13 -13.15
C GLY A 314 -1.58 4.45 -13.63
N ILE A 315 -2.90 4.47 -13.78
CA ILE A 315 -3.66 5.68 -14.18
C ILE A 315 -3.68 6.72 -13.06
N GLY A 316 -3.66 6.28 -11.80
CA GLY A 316 -3.74 7.16 -10.63
C GLY A 316 -5.16 7.64 -10.36
N THR A 317 -5.30 8.80 -9.72
CA THR A 317 -6.58 9.29 -9.17
C THR A 317 -7.66 9.61 -10.22
N LYS A 318 -7.32 9.67 -11.52
CA LYS A 318 -8.30 9.76 -12.62
C LYS A 318 -9.27 8.56 -12.63
N LEU A 319 -8.83 7.38 -12.14
CA LEU A 319 -9.71 6.22 -11.91
C LEU A 319 -10.87 6.55 -10.96
N LYS A 320 -10.64 7.39 -9.94
CA LYS A 320 -11.69 7.76 -8.99
C LYS A 320 -12.76 8.63 -9.66
N VAL A 321 -12.35 9.53 -10.55
CA VAL A 321 -13.29 10.33 -11.36
C VAL A 321 -14.09 9.43 -12.29
N ALA A 322 -13.45 8.45 -12.92
CA ALA A 322 -14.10 7.46 -13.79
C ALA A 322 -15.18 6.66 -13.05
N GLN A 323 -14.85 6.21 -11.84
CA GLN A 323 -15.77 5.51 -10.93
C GLN A 323 -16.92 6.39 -10.46
N LEU A 324 -16.64 7.64 -10.06
CA LEU A 324 -17.67 8.60 -9.65
C LEU A 324 -18.63 8.99 -10.79
N CYS A 325 -18.11 9.08 -12.02
CA CYS A 325 -18.91 9.36 -13.20
C CYS A 325 -19.54 8.12 -13.85
N ASN A 326 -19.24 6.91 -13.37
CA ASN A 326 -19.62 5.64 -13.97
C ASN A 326 -19.31 5.56 -15.48
N LYS A 327 -18.12 6.05 -15.87
CA LYS A 327 -17.63 6.11 -17.27
C LYS A 327 -16.24 5.50 -17.35
N HIS A 328 -16.13 4.36 -18.03
CA HIS A 328 -14.96 3.47 -17.96
C HIS A 328 -14.40 3.03 -19.32
N ASP A 329 -15.15 3.30 -20.37
CA ASP A 329 -14.86 3.00 -21.78
C ASP A 329 -13.52 3.56 -22.24
N MET A 330 -13.14 4.75 -21.80
CA MET A 330 -11.92 5.44 -22.23
C MET A 330 -10.70 5.18 -21.33
N ILE A 331 -10.89 4.46 -20.22
CA ILE A 331 -9.84 4.23 -19.20
C ILE A 331 -8.76 3.27 -19.70
N GLY A 332 -9.13 2.32 -20.56
CA GLY A 332 -8.15 1.44 -21.22
C GLY A 332 -7.15 2.23 -22.08
N GLN A 333 -7.61 3.26 -22.79
CA GLN A 333 -6.74 4.12 -23.59
C GLN A 333 -5.79 4.94 -22.71
N ASP A 334 -6.27 5.51 -21.61
CA ASP A 334 -5.43 6.22 -20.65
C ASP A 334 -4.27 5.34 -20.13
N LEU A 335 -4.56 4.08 -19.80
CA LEU A 335 -3.57 3.13 -19.31
C LEU A 335 -2.48 2.83 -20.33
N VAL A 336 -2.85 2.60 -21.59
CA VAL A 336 -1.89 2.33 -22.66
C VAL A 336 -1.08 3.59 -22.97
N ALA A 337 -1.74 4.74 -23.12
CA ALA A 337 -1.12 6.01 -23.48
C ALA A 337 -0.05 6.45 -22.48
N ILE A 338 -0.33 6.36 -21.18
CA ILE A 338 0.61 6.81 -20.14
C ILE A 338 1.88 5.97 -20.10
N CYS A 339 1.83 4.71 -20.55
CA CYS A 339 2.99 3.82 -20.61
C CYS A 339 3.73 3.94 -21.94
N VAL A 340 2.99 3.87 -23.06
CA VAL A 340 3.55 3.87 -24.42
C VAL A 340 4.23 5.21 -24.75
N ASN A 341 3.66 6.34 -24.34
CA ASN A 341 4.27 7.64 -24.60
C ASN A 341 5.62 7.81 -23.87
N ASP A 342 5.81 7.16 -22.72
CA ASP A 342 7.07 7.21 -21.97
C ASP A 342 8.17 6.36 -22.66
N LEU A 343 7.80 5.36 -23.48
CA LEU A 343 8.76 4.63 -24.34
C LEU A 343 9.32 5.53 -25.45
N LEU A 344 8.48 6.39 -26.03
CA LEU A 344 8.89 7.32 -27.09
C LEU A 344 9.92 8.33 -26.64
N VAL A 345 10.00 8.64 -25.34
CA VAL A 345 11.05 9.51 -24.77
C VAL A 345 12.45 8.99 -25.09
N GLN A 346 12.60 7.67 -25.24
CA GLN A 346 13.85 7.02 -25.62
C GLN A 346 13.97 6.72 -27.12
N GLY A 347 12.98 7.12 -27.92
CA GLY A 347 12.87 6.79 -29.34
C GLY A 347 12.47 5.32 -29.59
N ALA A 348 11.99 4.64 -28.55
CA ALA A 348 11.58 3.25 -28.63
C ALA A 348 10.20 3.13 -29.27
N GLU A 349 10.10 2.18 -30.20
CA GLU A 349 8.84 1.76 -30.79
C GLU A 349 8.16 0.76 -29.85
N PRO A 350 6.90 0.98 -29.48
CA PRO A 350 6.14 0.04 -28.68
C PRO A 350 6.00 -1.30 -29.39
N LEU A 351 6.34 -2.40 -28.71
CA LEU A 351 6.24 -3.74 -29.25
C LEU A 351 5.00 -4.44 -28.69
N PHE A 352 4.88 -4.46 -27.37
CA PHE A 352 3.79 -5.15 -26.69
C PHE A 352 3.42 -4.52 -25.35
N PHE A 353 2.21 -4.83 -24.88
CA PHE A 353 1.60 -4.27 -23.67
C PHE A 353 0.92 -5.38 -22.84
N HIS A 354 1.04 -5.28 -21.53
CA HIS A 354 0.39 -6.17 -20.57
C HIS A 354 -0.31 -5.35 -19.46
N GLY A 355 -1.48 -5.80 -19.00
CA GLY A 355 -2.25 -5.12 -17.96
C GLY A 355 -2.28 -5.89 -16.64
N HIS A 356 -2.39 -5.21 -15.50
CA HIS A 356 -2.67 -5.81 -14.20
C HIS A 356 -3.85 -5.09 -13.57
N PHE A 357 -4.87 -5.85 -13.22
CA PHE A 357 -6.16 -5.34 -12.77
C PHE A 357 -6.43 -5.85 -11.36
N ALA A 358 -6.68 -4.95 -10.41
CA ALA A 358 -7.01 -5.28 -9.02
C ALA A 358 -8.40 -4.77 -8.67
N PHE A 359 -9.23 -5.59 -8.00
CA PHE A 359 -10.62 -5.28 -7.64
C PHE A 359 -10.87 -5.56 -6.16
N GLY A 360 -11.82 -4.87 -5.54
CA GLY A 360 -12.19 -5.20 -4.15
C GLY A 360 -12.94 -6.52 -4.04
N LYS A 361 -14.05 -6.65 -4.78
CA LYS A 361 -14.83 -7.88 -4.85
C LYS A 361 -15.26 -8.15 -6.29
N LEU A 362 -15.11 -9.37 -6.77
CA LEU A 362 -15.53 -9.71 -8.12
C LEU A 362 -17.04 -10.02 -8.14
N ASP A 363 -17.81 -9.19 -8.85
CA ASP A 363 -19.23 -9.43 -9.13
C ASP A 363 -19.53 -9.28 -10.63
N VAL A 364 -20.76 -9.57 -11.03
CA VAL A 364 -21.20 -9.55 -12.43
C VAL A 364 -21.04 -8.16 -13.06
N GLY A 365 -21.22 -7.09 -12.28
CA GLY A 365 -21.05 -5.70 -12.75
C GLY A 365 -19.58 -5.36 -12.96
N VAL A 366 -18.71 -5.78 -12.04
CA VAL A 366 -17.25 -5.63 -12.16
C VAL A 366 -16.70 -6.46 -13.33
N ALA A 367 -17.24 -7.65 -13.59
CA ALA A 367 -16.84 -8.46 -14.74
C ALA A 367 -17.18 -7.79 -16.09
N GLN A 368 -18.35 -7.17 -16.22
CA GLN A 368 -18.72 -6.41 -17.43
C GLN A 368 -17.86 -5.16 -17.62
N LEU A 369 -17.60 -4.45 -16.51
CA LEU A 369 -16.72 -3.30 -16.47
C LEU A 369 -15.29 -3.65 -16.91
N THR A 370 -14.73 -4.73 -16.39
CA THR A 370 -13.39 -5.20 -16.76
C THR A 370 -13.29 -5.58 -18.21
N GLN A 371 -14.34 -6.16 -18.79
CA GLN A 371 -14.38 -6.44 -20.22
C GLN A 371 -14.31 -5.15 -21.04
N ALA A 372 -15.14 -4.15 -20.72
CA ALA A 372 -15.13 -2.85 -21.43
C ALA A 372 -13.77 -2.14 -21.35
N VAL A 373 -13.11 -2.18 -20.19
CA VAL A 373 -11.75 -1.63 -20.04
C VAL A 373 -10.74 -2.41 -20.89
N SER A 374 -10.83 -3.74 -20.93
CA SER A 374 -9.97 -4.58 -21.78
C SER A 374 -10.13 -4.27 -23.26
N ASP A 375 -11.37 -4.11 -23.72
CA ASP A 375 -11.65 -3.77 -25.12
C ASP A 375 -11.02 -2.41 -25.47
N GLY A 376 -11.12 -1.44 -24.55
CA GLY A 376 -10.43 -0.15 -24.67
C GLY A 376 -8.90 -0.25 -24.72
N ILE A 377 -8.28 -1.17 -23.97
CA ILE A 377 -6.84 -1.44 -24.03
C ILE A 377 -6.46 -2.02 -25.40
N VAL A 378 -7.24 -2.97 -25.92
CA VAL A 378 -6.98 -3.60 -27.22
C VAL A 378 -7.01 -2.55 -28.33
N GLU A 379 -8.03 -1.70 -28.37
CA GLU A 379 -8.12 -0.63 -29.36
C GLU A 379 -6.98 0.40 -29.21
N ALA A 380 -6.62 0.74 -27.98
CA ALA A 380 -5.50 1.64 -27.72
C ALA A 380 -4.15 1.04 -28.13
N CYS A 381 -3.95 -0.27 -27.97
CA CYS A 381 -2.75 -0.97 -28.44
C CYS A 381 -2.65 -0.92 -29.98
N LYS A 382 -3.77 -1.07 -30.70
CA LYS A 382 -3.82 -0.92 -32.17
C LYS A 382 -3.44 0.51 -32.61
N LEU A 383 -3.95 1.52 -31.90
CA LEU A 383 -3.58 2.93 -32.13
C LEU A 383 -2.09 3.16 -31.85
N ALA A 384 -1.57 2.54 -30.80
CA ALA A 384 -0.17 2.64 -30.39
C ALA A 384 0.80 1.90 -31.31
N GLY A 385 0.32 0.93 -32.09
CA GLY A 385 1.14 0.07 -32.94
C GLY A 385 1.82 -1.08 -32.18
N CYS A 386 1.26 -1.51 -31.04
CA CYS A 386 1.78 -2.62 -30.24
C CYS A 386 0.73 -3.72 -30.02
N THR A 387 1.19 -4.91 -29.65
CA THR A 387 0.32 -6.06 -29.36
C THR A 387 -0.09 -6.10 -27.89
N PHE A 388 -1.38 -6.29 -27.61
CA PHE A 388 -1.82 -6.61 -26.25
C PHE A 388 -1.59 -8.08 -25.97
N LEU A 389 -0.72 -8.40 -25.00
CA LEU A 389 -0.38 -9.78 -24.64
C LEU A 389 -1.38 -10.42 -23.69
N GLY A 390 -2.14 -9.61 -22.97
CA GLY A 390 -3.09 -10.07 -21.96
C GLY A 390 -3.03 -9.24 -20.67
N ARG A 391 -3.76 -9.74 -19.67
CA ARG A 391 -3.82 -9.12 -18.35
C ARG A 391 -3.79 -10.15 -17.22
N GLU A 392 -3.29 -9.72 -16.08
CA GLU A 392 -3.55 -10.35 -14.78
C GLU A 392 -4.75 -9.69 -14.10
N THR A 393 -5.57 -10.48 -13.41
CA THR A 393 -6.73 -10.00 -12.64
C THR A 393 -6.69 -10.55 -11.23
N ASN A 394 -6.73 -9.68 -10.22
CA ASN A 394 -6.69 -10.05 -8.81
C ASN A 394 -7.86 -9.46 -8.02
N GLU A 395 -8.46 -10.28 -7.17
CA GLU A 395 -9.41 -9.83 -6.14
C GLU A 395 -8.63 -9.54 -4.84
N MET A 396 -8.65 -8.28 -4.43
CA MET A 396 -7.89 -7.71 -3.31
C MET A 396 -8.82 -6.92 -2.37
N PRO A 397 -9.74 -7.56 -1.64
CA PRO A 397 -10.71 -6.90 -0.75
C PRO A 397 -10.07 -6.13 0.42
N ALA A 398 -8.82 -6.45 0.75
CA ALA A 398 -8.03 -5.72 1.75
C ALA A 398 -7.38 -4.43 1.20
N THR A 399 -7.37 -4.23 -0.13
CA THR A 399 -6.67 -3.13 -0.80
C THR A 399 -7.60 -2.26 -1.64
N CYS A 400 -8.68 -2.83 -2.17
CA CYS A 400 -9.72 -2.12 -2.92
C CYS A 400 -11.08 -2.36 -2.25
N ALA A 401 -11.90 -1.31 -2.11
CA ALA A 401 -13.26 -1.47 -1.60
C ALA A 401 -14.16 -2.18 -2.61
N ALA A 402 -15.29 -2.74 -2.15
CA ALA A 402 -16.26 -3.37 -3.05
C ALA A 402 -16.76 -2.37 -4.11
N GLY A 403 -16.68 -2.75 -5.39
CA GLY A 403 -17.00 -1.88 -6.53
C GLY A 403 -15.87 -0.96 -6.99
N GLU A 404 -14.73 -0.91 -6.28
CA GLU A 404 -13.54 -0.19 -6.71
C GLU A 404 -12.54 -1.09 -7.42
N TYR A 405 -11.75 -0.47 -8.29
CA TYR A 405 -10.69 -1.13 -9.04
C TYR A 405 -9.48 -0.23 -9.29
N ASN A 406 -8.33 -0.88 -9.45
CA ASN A 406 -7.06 -0.25 -9.79
C ASN A 406 -6.42 -0.95 -10.99
N LEU A 407 -5.72 -0.19 -11.83
CA LEU A 407 -5.13 -0.66 -13.08
C LEU A 407 -3.67 -0.24 -13.18
N VAL A 408 -2.81 -1.19 -13.54
CA VAL A 408 -1.40 -0.95 -13.86
C VAL A 408 -1.11 -1.49 -15.25
N GLY A 409 -0.42 -0.70 -16.07
CA GLY A 409 0.02 -1.07 -17.41
C GLY A 409 1.51 -1.34 -17.41
N PHE A 410 1.93 -2.28 -18.24
CA PHE A 410 3.33 -2.60 -18.50
C PHE A 410 3.56 -2.60 -20.02
N ALA A 411 4.39 -1.69 -20.50
CA ALA A 411 4.72 -1.56 -21.91
C ALA A 411 6.19 -1.89 -22.14
N VAL A 412 6.48 -2.61 -23.23
CA VAL A 412 7.85 -2.86 -23.71
C VAL A 412 7.98 -2.36 -25.14
N GLY A 413 9.04 -1.61 -25.40
CA GLY A 413 9.42 -1.13 -26.71
C GLY A 413 10.87 -1.47 -27.05
N ALA A 414 11.25 -1.28 -28.30
CA ALA A 414 12.63 -1.44 -28.76
C ALA A 414 13.12 -0.23 -29.57
N VAL A 415 14.42 0.03 -29.45
CA VAL A 415 15.13 1.03 -30.24
C VAL A 415 16.47 0.46 -30.69
N GLU A 416 16.90 0.77 -31.91
CA GLU A 416 18.27 0.48 -32.34
C GLU A 416 19.25 1.28 -31.48
N ARG A 417 20.35 0.64 -31.04
CA ARG A 417 21.35 1.30 -30.18
C ARG A 417 21.87 2.63 -30.75
N SER A 418 22.00 2.71 -32.07
CA SER A 418 22.45 3.90 -32.81
C SER A 418 21.41 5.02 -32.92
N MET A 419 20.13 4.74 -32.66
CA MET A 419 19.01 5.68 -32.82
C MET A 419 18.55 6.33 -31.51
N LYS A 420 19.28 6.12 -30.40
CA LYS A 420 19.04 6.84 -29.15
C LYS A 420 19.21 8.35 -29.36
N PHE A 421 18.31 9.15 -28.80
CA PHE A 421 18.35 10.61 -28.99
C PHE A 421 19.60 11.29 -28.38
N PRO A 422 20.37 12.09 -29.15
CA PRO A 422 21.44 12.96 -28.64
C PRO A 422 20.98 14.41 -28.41
N GLN A 423 21.53 15.10 -27.41
CA GLN A 423 20.94 16.31 -26.80
C GLN A 423 21.36 17.68 -27.43
N GLN A 424 20.37 18.57 -27.72
CA GLN A 424 20.38 20.08 -27.86
C GLN A 424 19.56 20.65 -29.06
N GLY A 425 18.41 21.32 -28.88
CA GLY A 425 17.63 21.86 -30.01
C GLY A 425 16.46 22.82 -29.69
N ASN A 426 15.68 23.22 -30.70
CA ASN A 426 14.45 24.05 -30.70
C ASN A 426 13.19 23.23 -30.39
N ILE A 427 12.02 23.84 -30.14
CA ILE A 427 10.87 23.12 -29.56
C ILE A 427 9.64 23.03 -30.50
N VAL A 428 9.02 21.85 -30.63
CA VAL A 428 7.77 21.58 -31.40
C VAL A 428 6.80 20.71 -30.55
N ILE A 429 5.48 20.96 -30.60
CA ILE A 429 4.46 20.32 -29.71
C ILE A 429 3.19 19.92 -30.47
N PRO A 430 2.56 18.74 -30.25
CA PRO A 430 1.21 18.34 -30.71
C PRO A 430 0.02 18.68 -29.74
N GLY A 431 -1.25 18.78 -30.21
CA GLY A 431 -2.48 19.13 -29.44
C GLY A 431 -3.82 18.67 -30.09
N GLY A 432 -4.96 18.79 -29.38
CA GLY A 432 -6.33 18.49 -29.89
C GLY A 432 -7.50 18.83 -28.91
N TYR A 433 -8.76 18.92 -29.39
CA TYR A 433 -9.94 19.46 -28.64
C TYR A 433 -11.35 18.94 -29.02
N GLY A 434 -12.29 19.04 -28.06
CA GLY A 434 -13.77 18.93 -28.21
C GLY A 434 -14.57 19.63 -27.09
N ASN A 435 -15.87 19.89 -27.30
CA ASN A 435 -16.81 20.57 -26.37
C ASN A 435 -17.57 19.55 -25.50
N HIS A 436 -17.36 19.53 -24.17
CA HIS A 436 -17.95 18.52 -23.27
C HIS A 436 -18.19 19.04 -21.83
N THR A 437 -18.93 18.28 -21.01
CA THR A 437 -19.15 18.54 -19.57
C THR A 437 -17.86 18.42 -18.75
N LEU A 438 -17.82 18.92 -17.49
CA LEU A 438 -16.61 18.85 -16.64
C LEU A 438 -16.11 17.40 -16.45
N GLY A 439 -17.01 16.46 -16.15
CA GLY A 439 -16.65 15.05 -16.03
C GLY A 439 -16.11 14.46 -17.33
N GLU A 440 -16.70 14.80 -18.48
CA GLU A 440 -16.20 14.36 -19.79
C GLU A 440 -14.86 14.99 -20.18
N GLN A 441 -14.61 16.22 -19.74
CA GLN A 441 -13.35 16.92 -19.96
C GLN A 441 -12.24 16.33 -19.09
N LEU A 442 -12.55 16.05 -17.82
CA LEU A 442 -11.63 15.34 -16.93
C LEU A 442 -11.37 13.89 -17.36
N LEU A 443 -12.35 13.24 -18.00
CA LEU A 443 -12.24 11.88 -18.54
C LEU A 443 -11.83 11.84 -20.03
N THR A 444 -11.45 12.97 -20.61
CA THR A 444 -10.90 12.98 -21.98
C THR A 444 -9.66 12.07 -22.00
N PRO A 445 -9.61 11.06 -22.88
CA PRO A 445 -8.53 10.08 -22.86
C PRO A 445 -7.20 10.73 -23.24
N THR A 446 -6.14 10.24 -22.62
CA THR A 446 -4.77 10.66 -22.91
C THR A 446 -4.44 10.32 -24.36
N LYS A 447 -3.86 11.28 -25.07
CA LYS A 447 -3.49 11.13 -26.48
C LYS A 447 -2.30 10.16 -26.63
N ILE A 448 -2.35 9.28 -27.64
CA ILE A 448 -1.28 8.33 -27.97
C ILE A 448 -0.48 8.90 -29.14
N TYR A 449 0.82 9.15 -28.93
CA TYR A 449 1.67 9.79 -29.94
C TYR A 449 2.54 8.82 -30.75
N SER A 450 2.59 7.54 -30.37
CA SER A 450 3.62 6.61 -30.89
C SER A 450 3.55 6.45 -32.40
N ARG A 451 2.43 6.01 -32.94
CA ARG A 451 2.31 5.77 -34.38
C ARG A 451 2.43 7.05 -35.20
N ALA A 452 1.86 8.15 -34.71
CA ALA A 452 1.84 9.44 -35.39
C ALA A 452 3.23 10.11 -35.43
N LEU A 453 3.98 10.07 -34.32
CA LEU A 453 5.20 10.87 -34.16
C LEU A 453 6.50 10.06 -34.22
N LEU A 454 6.45 8.73 -34.13
CA LEU A 454 7.66 7.89 -34.23
C LEU A 454 8.44 8.10 -35.55
N PRO A 455 7.82 8.23 -36.74
CA PRO A 455 8.56 8.52 -37.98
C PRO A 455 9.26 9.88 -37.92
N VAL A 456 8.59 10.89 -37.33
CA VAL A 456 9.16 12.23 -37.16
C VAL A 456 10.30 12.21 -36.15
N ALA A 457 10.14 11.48 -35.05
CA ALA A 457 11.13 11.31 -34.01
C ALA A 457 12.39 10.60 -34.55
N ARG A 458 12.23 9.57 -35.38
CA ARG A 458 13.32 8.84 -36.04
C ARG A 458 13.94 9.54 -37.25
N SER A 459 13.48 10.74 -37.62
CA SER A 459 13.98 11.48 -38.80
C SER A 459 15.42 11.99 -38.68
N GLY A 460 16.07 11.81 -37.52
CA GLY A 460 17.41 12.36 -37.21
C GLY A 460 17.42 13.86 -36.90
N ASN A 461 16.30 14.56 -37.10
CA ASN A 461 16.16 15.99 -36.80
C ASN A 461 15.66 16.27 -35.38
N VAL A 462 15.12 15.25 -34.71
CA VAL A 462 14.65 15.31 -33.32
C VAL A 462 15.76 14.82 -32.40
N LYS A 463 16.09 15.65 -31.41
CA LYS A 463 17.17 15.51 -30.43
C LYS A 463 16.68 15.13 -29.03
N ALA A 464 15.41 15.35 -28.74
CA ALA A 464 14.76 14.76 -27.59
C ALA A 464 13.24 14.74 -27.80
N PHE A 465 12.59 13.75 -27.21
CA PHE A 465 11.14 13.72 -27.07
C PHE A 465 10.82 13.71 -25.58
N ILE A 466 9.86 14.53 -25.17
CA ILE A 466 9.48 14.72 -23.77
C ILE A 466 7.97 14.57 -23.68
N HIS A 467 7.51 13.53 -23.00
CA HIS A 467 6.09 13.35 -22.72
C HIS A 467 5.69 14.18 -21.48
N ILE A 468 4.56 14.90 -21.58
CA ILE A 468 4.00 15.70 -20.49
C ILE A 468 2.68 15.06 -20.05
N GLY A 469 2.78 14.04 -19.20
CA GLY A 469 1.59 13.35 -18.67
C GLY A 469 0.77 14.24 -17.72
N TRP A 470 1.43 14.79 -16.70
CA TRP A 470 0.76 15.58 -15.65
C TRP A 470 1.40 16.96 -15.48
N ARG A 471 2.75 17.03 -15.42
CA ARG A 471 3.51 18.26 -15.17
C ARG A 471 4.42 18.65 -16.34
N ILE A 472 4.55 19.96 -16.62
CA ILE A 472 5.61 20.48 -17.50
C ILE A 472 6.98 20.20 -16.85
N PRO A 473 7.84 19.36 -17.47
CA PRO A 473 8.85 18.63 -16.74
C PRO A 473 9.93 19.54 -16.15
N THR A 474 10.08 19.50 -14.83
CA THR A 474 11.29 19.95 -14.13
C THR A 474 12.29 18.79 -13.90
N HIS A 475 11.83 17.54 -13.71
CA HIS A 475 12.72 16.40 -13.43
C HIS A 475 13.28 15.66 -14.65
N HIS A 476 12.68 15.76 -15.85
CA HIS A 476 13.23 15.09 -17.04
C HIS A 476 14.28 15.94 -17.79
N LEU A 477 14.57 17.13 -17.25
CA LEU A 477 15.46 18.11 -17.85
C LEU A 477 16.85 18.14 -17.24
N TYR A 478 17.26 17.21 -16.36
CA TYR A 478 18.58 17.23 -15.68
C TYR A 478 19.77 17.49 -16.65
N PHE A 479 19.60 17.20 -17.94
CA PHE A 479 20.61 17.38 -18.97
C PHE A 479 20.44 18.63 -19.87
N LEU A 480 19.38 19.43 -19.70
CA LEU A 480 19.07 20.57 -20.57
C LEU A 480 19.44 21.92 -19.95
N LYS A 481 20.07 22.74 -20.79
CA LYS A 481 20.26 24.18 -20.62
C LYS A 481 18.85 24.84 -20.69
N LYS A 482 18.46 25.60 -19.66
CA LYS A 482 17.16 26.28 -19.41
C LYS A 482 16.17 26.38 -20.60
N LEU A 483 14.90 26.02 -20.38
CA LEU A 483 13.81 26.15 -21.35
C LEU A 483 13.07 27.49 -21.17
N ILE A 484 12.85 28.25 -22.24
CA ILE A 484 11.95 29.42 -22.22
C ILE A 484 10.79 29.17 -23.18
N SER A 485 9.57 29.18 -22.66
CA SER A 485 8.32 29.01 -23.41
C SER A 485 7.42 30.24 -23.30
N HIS A 486 6.68 30.55 -24.37
CA HIS A 486 5.71 31.65 -24.41
C HIS A 486 4.29 31.12 -24.67
N THR A 487 3.37 31.38 -23.74
CA THR A 487 2.02 30.79 -23.67
C THR A 487 1.03 31.30 -24.70
N HIS A 488 1.25 32.49 -25.27
CA HIS A 488 0.43 33.02 -26.37
C HIS A 488 0.52 32.20 -27.68
N LYS A 489 1.35 31.15 -27.72
CA LYS A 489 1.67 30.40 -28.94
C LYS A 489 0.91 29.10 -29.12
N TRP A 490 0.22 28.61 -28.09
CA TRP A 490 -0.63 27.44 -28.19
C TRP A 490 -1.96 27.72 -27.51
N LYS A 491 -2.99 26.97 -27.88
CA LYS A 491 -4.30 27.08 -27.26
C LYS A 491 -4.26 26.33 -25.92
N ILE A 492 -4.76 26.93 -24.85
CA ILE A 492 -4.90 26.25 -23.57
C ILE A 492 -6.33 25.69 -23.46
N PRO A 493 -6.55 24.44 -23.02
CA PRO A 493 -7.89 23.96 -22.71
C PRO A 493 -8.51 24.77 -21.59
N SER A 494 -9.75 25.21 -21.77
CA SER A 494 -10.46 26.07 -20.81
C SER A 494 -10.59 25.43 -19.42
N VAL A 495 -10.43 24.10 -19.30
CA VAL A 495 -10.51 23.37 -18.02
C VAL A 495 -9.37 23.79 -17.10
N PHE A 496 -8.23 24.17 -17.66
CA PHE A 496 -7.11 24.69 -16.88
C PHE A 496 -7.36 26.12 -16.41
N SER A 497 -8.09 26.94 -17.17
CA SER A 497 -8.53 28.26 -16.70
C SER A 497 -9.49 28.10 -15.52
N TRP A 498 -10.45 27.17 -15.64
CA TRP A 498 -11.37 26.84 -14.54
C TRP A 498 -10.64 26.29 -13.30
N LEU A 499 -9.69 25.35 -13.48
CA LEU A 499 -8.88 24.82 -12.37
C LEU A 499 -8.04 25.90 -11.69
N GLN A 500 -7.50 26.84 -12.45
CA GLN A 500 -6.75 27.97 -11.89
C GLN A 500 -7.66 28.85 -11.04
N GLU A 501 -8.83 29.21 -11.56
CA GLU A 501 -9.81 30.08 -10.88
C GLU A 501 -10.36 29.44 -9.61
N GLU A 502 -10.88 28.20 -9.70
CA GLU A 502 -11.47 27.49 -8.55
C GLU A 502 -10.42 27.05 -7.52
N GLY A 503 -9.25 26.62 -7.99
CA GLY A 503 -8.14 26.19 -7.13
C GLY A 503 -7.31 27.36 -6.56
N ASN A 504 -7.57 28.58 -7.01
CA ASN A 504 -6.75 29.78 -6.74
C ASN A 504 -5.24 29.53 -6.91
N LEU A 505 -4.89 28.88 -8.02
CA LEU A 505 -3.54 28.38 -8.28
C LEU A 505 -2.67 29.45 -8.92
N SER A 506 -1.44 29.59 -8.44
CA SER A 506 -0.43 30.46 -9.04
C SER A 506 0.02 29.96 -10.42
N GLU A 507 0.62 30.85 -11.23
CA GLU A 507 1.23 30.48 -12.51
C GLU A 507 2.26 29.35 -12.37
N GLU A 508 3.03 29.41 -11.29
CA GLU A 508 4.05 28.40 -10.98
C GLU A 508 3.41 27.06 -10.65
N GLU A 509 2.36 27.03 -9.82
CA GLU A 509 1.62 25.80 -9.50
C GLU A 509 0.92 25.22 -10.74
N MET A 510 0.31 26.07 -11.58
CA MET A 510 -0.31 25.62 -12.83
C MET A 510 0.71 24.96 -13.75
N GLY A 511 1.88 25.57 -13.96
CA GLY A 511 2.94 24.99 -14.77
C GLY A 511 3.64 23.78 -14.14
N GLN A 512 3.61 23.67 -12.80
CA GLN A 512 4.20 22.55 -12.05
C GLN A 512 3.25 21.37 -11.87
N ILE A 513 1.93 21.55 -11.94
CA ILE A 513 0.98 20.46 -11.63
C ILE A 513 0.30 19.97 -12.90
N PHE A 514 0.08 20.87 -13.87
CA PHE A 514 -0.72 20.60 -15.06
C PHE A 514 0.09 20.75 -16.34
N ASN A 515 -0.38 20.07 -17.39
CA ASN A 515 0.23 20.11 -18.71
C ASN A 515 -0.20 21.36 -19.53
N CYS A 516 -1.24 22.06 -19.08
CA CYS A 516 -1.80 23.27 -19.69
C CYS A 516 -2.03 23.17 -21.21
N GLY A 517 -2.43 21.99 -21.68
CA GLY A 517 -2.73 21.73 -23.10
C GLY A 517 -1.57 21.15 -23.91
N ILE A 518 -0.41 20.93 -23.31
CA ILE A 518 0.76 20.37 -23.97
C ILE A 518 0.91 18.91 -23.56
N GLY A 519 0.68 17.95 -24.45
CA GLY A 519 0.88 16.52 -24.14
C GLY A 519 2.29 15.99 -24.43
N ALA A 520 3.02 16.59 -25.36
CA ALA A 520 4.39 16.20 -25.70
C ALA A 520 5.22 17.40 -26.19
N VAL A 521 6.54 17.30 -26.06
CA VAL A 521 7.52 18.33 -26.44
C VAL A 521 8.67 17.68 -27.20
N LEU A 522 8.90 18.10 -28.43
CA LEU A 522 10.03 17.66 -29.27
C LEU A 522 11.11 18.74 -29.28
N ILE A 523 12.34 18.36 -28.98
CA ILE A 523 13.54 19.19 -29.13
C ILE A 523 14.19 18.85 -30.48
N VAL A 524 14.43 19.81 -31.36
CA VAL A 524 14.75 19.62 -32.78
C VAL A 524 15.92 20.49 -33.25
N GLN A 525 16.62 20.14 -34.33
CA GLN A 525 17.66 21.02 -34.88
C GLN A 525 17.09 22.37 -35.32
N ARG A 526 17.87 23.47 -35.14
CA ARG A 526 17.37 24.83 -35.38
C ARG A 526 16.96 25.04 -36.84
N GLU A 527 17.74 24.47 -37.74
CA GLU A 527 17.61 24.53 -39.18
C GLU A 527 16.43 23.66 -39.66
N ALA A 528 16.16 22.56 -38.97
CA ALA A 528 15.09 21.63 -39.28
C ALA A 528 13.74 21.98 -38.62
N ALA A 529 13.70 22.95 -37.70
CA ALA A 529 12.54 23.20 -36.85
C ALA A 529 11.24 23.48 -37.61
N ARG A 530 11.30 24.24 -38.71
CA ARG A 530 10.12 24.53 -39.56
C ARG A 530 9.65 23.29 -40.32
N LYS A 531 10.58 22.44 -40.74
CA LYS A 531 10.26 21.19 -41.44
C LYS A 531 9.59 20.21 -40.49
N VAL A 532 10.20 19.98 -39.32
CA VAL A 532 9.64 19.10 -38.29
C VAL A 532 8.26 19.58 -37.82
N LEU A 533 8.07 20.89 -37.63
CA LEU A 533 6.76 21.45 -37.32
C LEU A 533 5.70 21.06 -38.37
N LYS A 534 6.00 21.24 -39.66
CA LYS A 534 5.08 20.83 -40.74
C LYS A 534 4.82 19.32 -40.76
N ASP A 535 5.83 18.52 -40.44
CA ASP A 535 5.69 17.06 -40.41
C ASP A 535 4.81 16.60 -39.23
N VAL A 536 4.93 17.23 -38.06
CA VAL A 536 4.03 16.99 -36.92
C VAL A 536 2.61 17.47 -37.24
N GLN A 537 2.46 18.64 -37.86
CA GLN A 537 1.15 19.23 -38.24
C GLN A 537 0.33 18.39 -39.23
N LYS A 538 0.94 17.41 -39.89
CA LYS A 538 0.20 16.43 -40.72
C LYS A 538 -0.62 15.44 -39.88
N HIS A 539 -0.24 15.25 -38.62
CA HIS A 539 -0.82 14.24 -37.74
C HIS A 539 -1.46 14.86 -36.50
N GLU A 540 -0.96 16.00 -36.02
CA GLU A 540 -1.34 16.60 -34.74
C GLU A 540 -1.29 18.13 -34.77
N ASP A 541 -2.14 18.84 -34.03
CA ASP A 541 -2.06 20.31 -33.95
C ASP A 541 -0.73 20.72 -33.34
N ALA A 542 0.10 21.53 -34.03
CA ALA A 542 1.42 21.82 -33.49
C ALA A 542 1.93 23.25 -33.58
N TRP A 543 2.76 23.62 -32.60
CA TRP A 543 3.29 24.98 -32.42
C TRP A 543 4.77 25.02 -32.02
N MET A 544 5.43 26.11 -32.37
CA MET A 544 6.81 26.42 -31.94
C MET A 544 6.78 27.35 -30.73
N ILE A 545 6.95 26.78 -29.54
CA ILE A 545 6.66 27.49 -28.29
C ILE A 545 7.86 28.20 -27.66
N GLY A 546 9.08 27.82 -28.01
CA GLY A 546 10.25 28.28 -27.26
C GLY A 546 11.60 27.83 -27.79
N LYS A 547 12.63 28.08 -26.99
CA LYS A 547 14.03 27.73 -27.27
C LYS A 547 14.74 27.23 -26.01
N VAL A 548 15.75 26.40 -26.23
CA VAL A 548 16.71 25.94 -25.20
C VAL A 548 17.83 26.98 -25.11
N VAL A 549 18.11 27.50 -23.91
CA VAL A 549 19.13 28.54 -23.64
C VAL A 549 20.05 28.13 -22.49
N HIS A 550 21.27 28.67 -22.43
CA HIS A 550 22.18 28.39 -21.32
C HIS A 550 21.58 28.73 -19.94
N ARG A 551 21.68 27.80 -18.98
CA ARG A 551 21.23 28.00 -17.60
C ARG A 551 22.32 28.72 -16.79
N THR A 552 21.94 29.81 -16.14
CA THR A 552 22.75 30.46 -15.09
C THR A 552 22.39 29.85 -13.73
N ALA A 553 23.38 29.63 -12.85
CA ALA A 553 23.14 29.09 -11.51
C ALA A 553 22.16 29.98 -10.72
N GLY A 554 21.20 29.37 -10.00
CA GLY A 554 20.18 30.09 -9.22
C GLY A 554 18.86 30.39 -9.94
N TYR A 555 18.75 30.21 -11.25
CA TYR A 555 17.50 30.42 -12.00
C TYR A 555 16.72 29.12 -12.29
N PRO A 556 15.38 29.19 -12.40
CA PRO A 556 14.54 28.04 -12.71
C PRO A 556 14.88 27.42 -14.07
N GLN A 557 14.77 26.10 -14.14
CA GLN A 557 15.15 25.29 -15.30
C GLN A 557 14.16 25.38 -16.45
N VAL A 558 12.89 25.69 -16.14
CA VAL A 558 11.83 26.02 -17.09
C VAL A 558 11.28 27.38 -16.71
N GLU A 559 11.19 28.29 -17.67
CA GLU A 559 10.53 29.58 -17.53
C GLU A 559 9.36 29.63 -18.51
N ILE A 560 8.14 29.65 -17.97
CA ILE A 560 6.91 29.85 -18.72
C ILE A 560 6.56 31.33 -18.56
N LYS A 561 6.36 32.03 -19.67
CA LYS A 561 5.99 33.45 -19.65
C LYS A 561 4.53 33.61 -20.09
N ASN A 562 3.80 34.44 -19.34
CA ASN A 562 2.46 34.95 -19.63
C ASN A 562 1.35 33.89 -19.50
N LEU A 563 1.49 32.87 -18.66
CA LEU A 563 0.46 31.83 -18.51
C LEU A 563 -0.83 32.40 -17.90
N SER A 564 -0.69 33.22 -16.86
CA SER A 564 -1.83 33.83 -16.17
C SER A 564 -2.67 34.70 -17.10
N GLU A 565 -2.04 35.44 -18.00
CA GLU A 565 -2.73 36.32 -18.95
C GLU A 565 -3.62 35.52 -19.93
N VAL A 566 -3.12 34.40 -20.44
CA VAL A 566 -3.87 33.53 -21.38
C VAL A 566 -4.99 32.77 -20.67
N LEU A 567 -4.76 32.30 -19.44
CA LEU A 567 -5.79 31.61 -18.66
C LEU A 567 -6.96 32.55 -18.30
N LEU A 568 -6.68 33.79 -17.90
CA LEU A 568 -7.70 34.80 -17.60
C LEU A 568 -8.57 35.19 -18.81
N GLN A 569 -7.99 35.16 -20.01
CA GLN A 569 -8.70 35.48 -21.26
C GLN A 569 -9.57 34.32 -21.75
N ASN A 570 -9.29 33.09 -21.32
CA ASN A 570 -9.87 31.86 -21.83
C ASN A 570 -10.91 31.29 -20.87
N LYS A 571 -12.01 32.03 -20.68
CA LYS A 571 -13.10 31.69 -19.75
C LYS A 571 -13.85 30.43 -20.17
N TRP A 572 -14.26 29.62 -19.19
CA TRP A 572 -15.07 28.42 -19.41
C TRP A 572 -16.47 28.77 -19.92
N PRO A 573 -16.97 28.23 -21.05
CA PRO A 573 -18.23 28.67 -21.65
C PRO A 573 -19.51 28.27 -20.89
N PHE A 574 -19.44 27.31 -19.96
CA PHE A 574 -20.62 26.60 -19.43
C PHE A 574 -21.04 26.96 -17.99
N LEU A 575 -20.46 27.99 -17.37
CA LEU A 575 -21.02 28.59 -16.14
C LEU A 575 -21.81 29.84 -16.52
N LYS A 576 -23.04 29.65 -17.01
CA LYS A 576 -24.02 30.74 -17.05
C LYS A 576 -24.69 30.86 -15.68
N ASP A 577 -24.42 32.01 -15.05
CA ASP A 577 -25.25 32.74 -14.10
C ASP A 577 -25.92 31.95 -12.96
N VAL A 578 -25.16 31.79 -11.88
CA VAL A 578 -25.73 31.88 -10.51
C VAL A 578 -25.09 33.08 -9.80
N SER A 579 -25.11 34.23 -10.48
CA SER A 579 -24.71 35.52 -9.91
C SER A 579 -25.94 36.42 -9.82
N ASN A 580 -26.49 36.53 -8.61
CA ASN A 580 -27.30 37.63 -8.07
C ASN A 580 -27.40 37.32 -6.56
N ALA A 581 -27.00 38.15 -5.61
CA ALA A 581 -26.46 39.50 -5.58
C ALA A 581 -25.68 39.64 -4.24
N ASP A 582 -24.79 40.63 -4.19
CA ASP A 582 -24.25 41.25 -2.98
C ASP A 582 -23.40 40.37 -2.03
N ASN A 583 -22.19 40.03 -2.47
CA ASN A 583 -20.98 40.20 -1.67
C ASN A 583 -19.73 39.85 -2.52
N PRO A 584 -18.65 40.65 -2.49
CA PRO A 584 -17.43 40.29 -3.20
C PRO A 584 -16.85 39.00 -2.59
N PRO A 585 -16.25 38.09 -3.39
CA PRO A 585 -15.55 36.95 -2.83
C PRO A 585 -14.31 37.47 -2.13
N HIS A 586 -14.40 37.59 -0.81
CA HIS A 586 -13.24 37.81 0.04
C HIS A 586 -12.26 36.65 -0.15
N THR A 587 -11.12 36.99 -0.71
CA THR A 587 -9.87 36.25 -0.68
C THR A 587 -9.62 35.70 0.73
N ILE A 588 -9.58 34.38 0.90
CA ILE A 588 -8.91 33.76 2.05
C ILE A 588 -7.85 32.81 1.50
N HIS A 589 -6.76 33.38 1.03
CA HIS A 589 -5.46 32.73 1.18
C HIS A 589 -5.21 32.59 2.68
N ARG A 590 -5.50 31.44 3.29
CA ARG A 590 -4.86 31.15 4.57
C ARG A 590 -3.43 30.69 4.29
N LYS A 591 -2.53 31.67 4.13
CA LYS A 591 -1.08 31.49 4.30
C LYS A 591 -0.72 30.92 5.68
N HIS A 592 -1.68 30.88 6.61
CA HIS A 592 -1.54 30.46 7.99
C HIS A 592 -2.29 29.14 8.22
N LYS A 593 -1.58 28.10 8.67
CA LYS A 593 -2.20 26.89 9.22
C LYS A 593 -2.97 27.28 10.49
N VAL A 594 -4.15 26.70 10.68
CA VAL A 594 -4.96 26.93 11.87
C VAL A 594 -4.22 26.41 13.09
N LYS A 595 -4.00 27.27 14.09
CA LYS A 595 -3.32 26.88 15.34
C LYS A 595 -4.24 26.07 16.25
N VAL A 596 -3.85 24.83 16.53
CA VAL A 596 -4.64 23.88 17.30
C VAL A 596 -4.01 23.60 18.67
N ALA A 597 -4.83 23.62 19.72
CA ALA A 597 -4.48 23.04 21.01
C ALA A 597 -5.17 21.70 21.23
N VAL A 598 -4.44 20.71 21.72
CA VAL A 598 -5.00 19.41 22.10
C VAL A 598 -5.07 19.31 23.62
N LEU A 599 -6.27 19.15 24.15
CA LEU A 599 -6.52 18.93 25.57
C LEU A 599 -6.66 17.43 25.82
N ILE A 600 -5.93 16.91 26.82
CA ILE A 600 -5.90 15.49 27.16
C ILE A 600 -6.16 15.27 28.65
N SER A 601 -6.86 14.17 28.99
CA SER A 601 -7.03 13.77 30.40
C SER A 601 -6.51 12.40 30.74
N GLY A 602 -5.99 11.58 29.83
CA GLY A 602 -5.58 10.19 30.08
C GLY A 602 -4.57 9.71 29.04
N THR A 603 -4.68 8.45 28.59
CA THR A 603 -3.82 7.80 27.57
C THR A 603 -3.87 8.42 26.16
N GLY A 604 -4.23 9.71 26.03
CA GLY A 604 -4.14 10.60 24.86
C GLY A 604 -4.10 9.94 23.48
N THR A 605 -4.95 8.97 23.25
CA THR A 605 -4.69 7.91 22.26
C THR A 605 -4.80 8.36 20.81
N SER A 606 -5.54 9.43 20.56
CA SER A 606 -5.68 10.06 19.24
C SER A 606 -4.75 11.26 19.07
N LEU A 607 -3.94 11.62 20.08
CA LEU A 607 -2.90 12.65 19.96
C LEU A 607 -1.90 12.28 18.88
N SER A 608 -1.36 11.05 18.89
CA SER A 608 -0.39 10.60 17.88
C SER A 608 -0.93 10.71 16.45
N ALA A 609 -2.21 10.39 16.24
CA ALA A 609 -2.87 10.53 14.94
C ALA A 609 -3.02 12.01 14.53
N LEU A 610 -3.45 12.89 15.45
CA LEU A 610 -3.53 14.33 15.21
C LEU A 610 -2.15 14.95 14.91
N LEU A 611 -1.11 14.51 15.61
CA LEU A 611 0.27 14.98 15.39
C LEU A 611 0.85 14.49 14.06
N ALA A 612 0.62 13.23 13.70
CA ALA A 612 1.04 12.69 12.41
C ALA A 612 0.37 13.45 11.26
N TYR A 613 -0.95 13.69 11.37
CA TYR A 613 -1.72 14.41 10.38
C TYR A 613 -1.28 15.88 10.23
N ALA A 614 -1.06 16.60 11.34
CA ALA A 614 -0.64 18.00 11.30
C ALA A 614 0.74 18.22 10.62
N LYS A 615 1.58 17.18 10.58
CA LYS A 615 2.89 17.20 9.91
C LYS A 615 2.79 17.06 8.39
N GLU A 616 1.65 16.61 7.85
CA GLU A 616 1.49 16.46 6.41
C GLU A 616 1.52 17.84 5.70
N PRO A 617 2.17 17.96 4.52
CA PRO A 617 2.22 19.22 3.77
C PRO A 617 0.83 19.76 3.38
N ALA A 618 -0.14 18.86 3.17
CA ALA A 618 -1.51 19.20 2.81
C ALA A 618 -2.40 19.59 4.01
N SER A 619 -1.90 19.48 5.24
CA SER A 619 -2.70 19.78 6.43
C SER A 619 -2.99 21.28 6.54
N CYS A 620 -4.26 21.63 6.76
CA CYS A 620 -4.70 23.00 7.01
C CYS A 620 -4.52 23.42 8.48
N SER A 621 -4.00 22.53 9.33
CA SER A 621 -3.87 22.73 10.78
C SER A 621 -2.44 22.47 11.26
N GLU A 622 -2.06 23.13 12.34
CA GLU A 622 -0.79 22.93 13.04
C GLU A 622 -1.08 22.77 14.53
N VAL A 623 -0.60 21.68 15.13
CA VAL A 623 -0.71 21.49 16.59
C VAL A 623 0.42 22.23 17.27
N VAL A 624 0.10 23.30 17.99
CA VAL A 624 1.09 24.19 18.62
C VAL A 624 1.13 24.10 20.14
N LEU A 625 0.17 23.39 20.75
CA LEU A 625 0.07 23.26 22.20
C LEU A 625 -0.64 21.96 22.60
N VAL A 626 -0.13 21.28 23.64
CA VAL A 626 -0.84 20.20 24.32
C VAL A 626 -1.03 20.54 25.80
N ILE A 627 -2.28 20.54 26.28
CA ILE A 627 -2.61 20.77 27.68
C ILE A 627 -3.11 19.48 28.32
N ALA A 628 -2.47 19.03 29.39
CA ALA A 628 -2.94 17.92 30.21
C ALA A 628 -3.47 18.40 31.56
N ASN A 629 -4.51 17.71 32.07
CA ASN A 629 -5.07 18.02 33.39
C ASN A 629 -4.47 17.22 34.55
N ARG A 630 -3.47 16.38 34.28
CA ARG A 630 -2.71 15.58 35.25
C ARG A 630 -1.26 15.47 34.80
N SER A 631 -0.33 15.38 35.73
CA SER A 631 1.09 15.10 35.43
C SER A 631 1.31 13.61 35.14
N GLY A 632 2.45 13.26 34.52
CA GLY A 632 2.85 11.87 34.28
C GLY A 632 2.10 11.13 33.16
N VAL A 633 1.50 11.86 32.23
CA VAL A 633 0.80 11.31 31.06
C VAL A 633 1.83 10.96 29.97
N GLU A 634 1.85 9.72 29.48
CA GLU A 634 2.81 9.23 28.49
C GLU A 634 2.79 10.08 27.20
N GLU A 635 1.62 10.57 26.83
CA GLU A 635 1.41 11.34 25.60
C GLU A 635 1.98 12.75 25.67
N LEU A 636 2.20 13.31 26.88
CA LEU A 636 2.98 14.54 27.04
C LEU A 636 4.43 14.32 26.62
N ARG A 637 4.99 13.13 26.89
CA ARG A 637 6.33 12.76 26.45
C ARG A 637 6.38 12.67 24.93
N ASN A 638 5.37 12.09 24.30
CA ASN A 638 5.26 12.01 22.83
C ASN A 638 5.15 13.39 22.17
N ALA A 639 4.35 14.30 22.74
CA ALA A 639 4.26 15.68 22.27
C ALA A 639 5.60 16.43 22.42
N THR A 640 6.29 16.24 23.54
CA THR A 640 7.60 16.85 23.80
C THR A 640 8.66 16.31 22.84
N LEU A 641 8.69 15.00 22.57
CA LEU A 641 9.56 14.39 21.56
C LEU A 641 9.28 14.89 20.15
N ALA A 642 8.02 15.27 19.87
CA ALA A 642 7.63 15.89 18.60
C ALA A 642 7.95 17.39 18.52
N GLY A 643 8.55 17.98 19.56
CA GLY A 643 8.90 19.41 19.60
C GLY A 643 7.74 20.35 19.91
N ILE A 644 6.61 19.83 20.42
CA ILE A 644 5.40 20.62 20.66
C ILE A 644 5.37 21.07 22.13
N PRO A 645 5.14 22.38 22.39
CA PRO A 645 4.97 22.90 23.75
C PRO A 645 3.87 22.15 24.52
N THR A 646 4.18 21.79 25.77
CA THR A 646 3.23 21.11 26.66
C THR A 646 3.01 21.89 27.95
N ARG A 647 1.78 21.85 28.47
CA ARG A 647 1.41 22.47 29.75
C ARG A 647 0.61 21.48 30.59
N VAL A 648 0.92 21.39 31.88
CA VAL A 648 0.14 20.62 32.84
C VAL A 648 -0.62 21.60 33.73
N ILE A 649 -1.94 21.56 33.67
CA ILE A 649 -2.83 22.39 34.49
C ILE A 649 -3.69 21.45 35.33
N ASP A 650 -3.25 21.15 36.55
CA ASP A 650 -3.98 20.22 37.41
C ASP A 650 -5.18 20.94 38.05
N HIS A 651 -6.39 20.49 37.70
CA HIS A 651 -7.64 20.99 38.24
C HIS A 651 -7.76 20.92 39.77
N LYS A 652 -6.99 20.06 40.45
CA LYS A 652 -6.97 19.94 41.91
C LYS A 652 -6.33 21.14 42.60
N LEU A 653 -5.58 21.96 41.87
CA LEU A 653 -4.86 23.12 42.40
C LEU A 653 -5.71 24.40 42.43
N TYR A 654 -6.97 24.34 41.99
CA TYR A 654 -7.84 25.52 41.86
C TYR A 654 -9.07 25.40 42.77
N GLY A 655 -9.46 26.52 43.39
CA GLY A 655 -10.58 26.57 44.32
C GLY A 655 -11.95 26.56 43.64
N SER A 656 -12.00 26.89 42.35
CA SER A 656 -13.23 26.87 41.56
C SER A 656 -13.00 26.42 40.12
N ARG A 657 -14.08 25.93 39.47
CA ARG A 657 -14.05 25.57 38.04
C ARG A 657 -13.70 26.78 37.16
N SER A 658 -14.21 27.96 37.50
CA SER A 658 -13.97 29.19 36.73
C SER A 658 -12.50 29.61 36.76
N GLU A 659 -11.82 29.41 37.89
CA GLU A 659 -10.40 29.72 38.06
C GLU A 659 -9.50 28.76 37.26
N TYR A 660 -9.83 27.47 37.31
CA TYR A 660 -9.19 26.44 36.50
C TYR A 660 -9.33 26.70 35.00
N GLU A 661 -10.56 26.95 34.54
CA GLU A 661 -10.84 27.24 33.13
C GLU A 661 -10.24 28.58 32.69
N GLY A 662 -10.21 29.59 33.56
CA GLY A 662 -9.54 30.86 33.30
C GLY A 662 -8.03 30.69 33.08
N THR A 663 -7.40 29.74 33.76
CA THR A 663 -5.98 29.43 33.51
C THR A 663 -5.78 28.71 32.18
N ILE A 664 -6.62 27.72 31.85
CA ILE A 664 -6.59 27.08 30.52
C ILE A 664 -6.73 28.13 29.43
N ASP A 665 -7.71 29.00 29.57
CA ASP A 665 -8.03 30.06 28.63
C ASP A 665 -6.87 31.04 28.45
N SER A 666 -6.23 31.47 29.55
CA SER A 666 -5.04 32.34 29.49
C SER A 666 -3.90 31.69 28.70
N VAL A 667 -3.68 30.38 28.86
CA VAL A 667 -2.67 29.63 28.11
C VAL A 667 -3.06 29.47 26.64
N LEU A 668 -4.35 29.24 26.33
CA LEU A 668 -4.81 29.18 24.94
C LEU A 668 -4.64 30.53 24.23
N GLU A 669 -4.83 31.64 24.94
CA GLU A 669 -4.56 32.99 24.41
C GLU A 669 -3.06 33.25 24.21
N GLU A 670 -2.20 32.85 25.15
CA GLU A 670 -0.74 32.94 25.06
C GLU A 670 -0.21 32.33 23.74
N PHE A 671 -0.77 31.18 23.34
CA PHE A 671 -0.35 30.48 22.12
C PHE A 671 -1.14 30.88 20.86
N SER A 672 -2.06 31.85 20.96
CA SER A 672 -2.93 32.31 19.87
C SER A 672 -3.73 31.16 19.23
N ILE A 673 -4.34 30.31 20.04
CA ILE A 673 -5.07 29.13 19.58
C ILE A 673 -6.35 29.52 18.85
N GLU A 674 -6.61 28.86 17.71
CA GLU A 674 -7.80 29.06 16.89
C GLU A 674 -8.80 27.91 17.01
N LEU A 675 -8.34 26.70 17.31
CA LEU A 675 -9.17 25.50 17.45
C LEU A 675 -8.70 24.61 18.61
N ILE A 676 -9.64 23.99 19.31
CA ILE A 676 -9.38 23.09 20.45
C ILE A 676 -9.87 21.67 20.11
N CYS A 677 -9.00 20.69 20.27
CA CYS A 677 -9.34 19.27 20.17
C CYS A 677 -9.34 18.61 21.55
N LEU A 678 -10.48 18.05 21.96
CA LEU A 678 -10.62 17.28 23.20
C LEU A 678 -10.32 15.80 22.93
N SER A 679 -9.04 15.40 22.97
CA SER A 679 -8.64 14.00 22.81
C SER A 679 -8.66 13.29 24.17
N GLY A 680 -9.79 12.63 24.46
CA GLY A 680 -9.97 11.96 25.74
C GLY A 680 -9.94 12.92 26.94
N PHE A 681 -10.35 14.18 26.76
CA PHE A 681 -10.45 15.16 27.83
C PHE A 681 -11.78 15.01 28.60
N ILE A 682 -11.74 14.28 29.71
CA ILE A 682 -12.94 13.86 30.46
C ILE A 682 -13.21 14.86 31.59
N ARG A 683 -13.63 16.09 31.23
CA ARG A 683 -14.07 17.12 32.20
C ARG A 683 -15.27 17.88 31.66
N ILE A 684 -16.16 18.27 32.57
CA ILE A 684 -17.30 19.13 32.24
C ILE A 684 -16.79 20.57 32.22
N LEU A 685 -16.92 21.22 31.06
CA LEU A 685 -16.59 22.63 30.85
C LEU A 685 -17.78 23.52 31.23
N SER A 686 -17.54 24.73 31.75
CA SER A 686 -18.59 25.70 32.05
C SER A 686 -19.22 26.29 30.79
N SER A 687 -20.45 26.79 30.92
CA SER A 687 -21.15 27.50 29.85
C SER A 687 -20.40 28.77 29.40
N ASN A 688 -19.63 29.41 30.30
CA ASN A 688 -18.81 30.57 29.94
C ASN A 688 -17.68 30.18 28.99
N PHE A 689 -16.99 29.07 29.28
CA PHE A 689 -15.92 28.55 28.44
C PHE A 689 -16.44 28.10 27.06
N LEU A 690 -17.56 27.36 27.04
CA LEU A 690 -18.20 26.90 25.81
C LEU A 690 -18.70 28.06 24.92
N ARG A 691 -19.21 29.14 25.51
CA ARG A 691 -19.60 30.35 24.77
C ARG A 691 -18.41 31.06 24.14
N LYS A 692 -17.29 31.16 24.86
CA LYS A 692 -16.07 31.79 24.35
C LYS A 692 -15.48 31.03 23.16
N TRP A 693 -15.46 29.70 23.25
CA TRP A 693 -14.90 28.82 22.22
C TRP A 693 -15.97 28.20 21.30
N TYR A 694 -17.13 28.84 21.19
CA TYR A 694 -18.25 28.36 20.39
C TYR A 694 -17.83 28.18 18.92
N GLY A 695 -18.12 27.01 18.35
CA GLY A 695 -17.73 26.65 16.98
C GLY A 695 -16.22 26.40 16.78
N LYS A 696 -15.43 26.42 17.86
CA LYS A 696 -13.97 26.22 17.82
C LYS A 696 -13.49 25.01 18.63
N MET A 697 -14.39 24.18 19.13
CA MET A 697 -14.07 23.02 19.96
C MET A 697 -14.59 21.74 19.34
N LEU A 698 -13.70 20.75 19.19
CA LEU A 698 -14.00 19.43 18.66
C LEU A 698 -13.85 18.37 19.75
N GLY A 699 -14.78 17.42 19.79
CA GLY A 699 -14.73 16.28 20.70
C GLY A 699 -15.17 14.99 20.02
N THR A 700 -14.81 13.87 20.64
CA THR A 700 -15.18 12.52 20.18
C THR A 700 -16.11 11.84 21.19
N TYR A 701 -16.98 10.96 20.70
CA TYR A 701 -17.66 9.97 21.55
C TYR A 701 -17.76 8.61 20.83
N PRO A 702 -17.67 7.49 21.57
CA PRO A 702 -17.60 6.14 21.01
C PRO A 702 -19.00 5.59 20.68
N SER A 703 -19.76 6.30 19.83
CA SER A 703 -21.02 5.80 19.29
C SER A 703 -21.37 6.52 17.99
N VAL A 704 -22.13 5.88 17.11
CA VAL A 704 -22.72 6.48 15.90
C VAL A 704 -24.15 6.98 16.10
N SER A 705 -24.78 6.68 17.24
CA SER A 705 -26.15 7.13 17.53
C SER A 705 -26.15 8.44 18.34
N PRO A 706 -26.91 9.48 17.95
CA PRO A 706 -27.01 10.73 18.70
C PRO A 706 -27.80 10.61 20.02
N LEU A 707 -28.55 9.52 20.21
CA LEU A 707 -29.56 9.37 21.27
C LEU A 707 -29.05 8.75 22.58
N SER A 708 -27.82 8.24 22.63
CA SER A 708 -27.24 7.62 23.84
C SER A 708 -26.59 8.68 24.75
N LYS A 709 -27.42 9.39 25.52
CA LYS A 709 -26.94 10.33 26.56
C LYS A 709 -26.04 9.61 27.60
N ARG A 710 -24.76 10.00 27.62
CA ARG A 710 -23.84 10.12 28.79
C ARG A 710 -23.79 8.95 29.81
N ARG A 711 -22.83 8.03 29.63
CA ARG A 711 -21.79 7.55 30.59
C ARG A 711 -21.29 6.15 30.19
N ASN A 712 -19.96 5.98 30.09
CA ASN A 712 -19.25 4.69 30.00
C ASN A 712 -19.78 3.65 28.99
N ILE A 713 -19.90 4.02 27.71
CA ILE A 713 -20.21 3.07 26.63
C ILE A 713 -19.12 1.98 26.52
N TYR A 714 -17.86 2.31 26.81
CA TYR A 714 -16.77 1.32 26.86
C TYR A 714 -17.00 0.16 27.84
N ASN A 715 -17.88 0.33 28.84
CA ASN A 715 -18.24 -0.71 29.82
C ASN A 715 -19.66 -1.27 29.62
N GLN A 716 -20.41 -0.77 28.64
CA GLN A 716 -21.80 -1.17 28.38
C GLN A 716 -22.02 -1.74 26.98
N ALA A 717 -21.08 -1.55 26.05
CA ALA A 717 -21.08 -2.22 24.76
C ALA A 717 -20.87 -3.73 25.00
N HIS A 718 -21.97 -4.46 25.09
CA HIS A 718 -21.97 -5.90 25.19
C HIS A 718 -22.08 -6.51 23.77
N PRO A 719 -21.25 -7.51 23.42
CA PRO A 719 -21.34 -8.22 22.14
C PRO A 719 -22.73 -8.80 21.84
N SER A 720 -23.56 -8.96 22.88
CA SER A 720 -24.90 -9.55 22.80
C SER A 720 -26.04 -8.57 22.46
N THR A 721 -25.82 -7.25 22.49
CA THR A 721 -26.92 -6.26 22.36
C THR A 721 -26.77 -5.27 21.21
N ASP A 722 -25.56 -4.85 20.87
CA ASP A 722 -25.33 -3.86 19.81
C ASP A 722 -24.71 -4.54 18.57
N LYS A 723 -25.36 -4.40 17.40
CA LYS A 723 -24.80 -4.88 16.12
C LYS A 723 -23.75 -3.92 15.54
N ILE A 724 -23.85 -2.63 15.87
CA ILE A 724 -23.00 -1.55 15.34
C ILE A 724 -22.64 -0.58 16.47
N VAL A 725 -21.34 -0.38 16.69
CA VAL A 725 -20.77 0.71 17.50
C VAL A 725 -20.02 1.67 16.57
N GLY A 726 -19.19 2.58 17.09
CA GLY A 726 -18.30 3.38 16.25
C GLY A 726 -17.80 4.64 16.93
N CYS A 727 -17.33 5.60 16.14
CA CYS A 727 -16.83 6.89 16.64
C CYS A 727 -17.53 8.05 15.94
N THR A 728 -17.91 9.07 16.70
CA THR A 728 -18.41 10.34 16.16
C THR A 728 -17.57 11.51 16.61
N VAL A 729 -17.18 12.36 15.66
CA VAL A 729 -16.56 13.66 15.90
C VAL A 729 -17.60 14.75 15.71
N HIS A 730 -17.66 15.68 16.67
CA HIS A 730 -18.68 16.73 16.73
C HIS A 730 -18.11 18.03 17.28
N PHE A 731 -18.81 19.14 17.04
CA PHE A 731 -18.57 20.38 17.79
C PHE A 731 -19.12 20.26 19.21
N VAL A 732 -18.33 20.69 20.18
CA VAL A 732 -18.70 20.63 21.60
C VAL A 732 -19.70 21.75 21.92
N LEU A 733 -20.93 21.38 22.27
CA LEU A 733 -22.02 22.30 22.63
C LEU A 733 -22.61 21.99 24.01
N GLU A 734 -23.30 22.98 24.58
CA GLU A 734 -23.96 22.87 25.88
C GLU A 734 -25.20 21.95 25.83
N THR A 735 -25.98 22.02 24.74
CA THR A 735 -27.35 21.48 24.69
C THR A 735 -27.67 20.51 23.55
N SER A 736 -26.78 20.32 22.55
CA SER A 736 -27.09 19.44 21.40
C SER A 736 -25.92 18.55 20.96
N PRO A 737 -26.10 17.22 20.88
CA PRO A 737 -25.15 16.30 20.25
C PRO A 737 -25.26 16.27 18.71
N GLU A 738 -26.13 17.09 18.09
CA GLU A 738 -26.41 17.04 16.65
C GLU A 738 -25.38 17.78 15.79
N ALA A 739 -24.37 18.42 16.38
CA ALA A 739 -23.32 19.13 15.64
C ALA A 739 -22.23 18.18 15.10
N ILE A 740 -22.67 17.12 14.42
CA ILE A 740 -21.83 16.04 13.89
C ILE A 740 -21.03 16.53 12.68
N ILE A 741 -19.75 16.16 12.65
CA ILE A 741 -18.80 16.46 11.56
C ILE A 741 -18.50 15.17 10.78
N VAL A 742 -18.04 14.12 11.46
CA VAL A 742 -17.71 12.82 10.84
C VAL A 742 -18.13 11.69 11.77
N GLN A 743 -18.62 10.58 11.21
CA GLN A 743 -18.92 9.35 11.94
C GLN A 743 -18.31 8.16 11.21
N GLU A 744 -17.81 7.18 11.96
CA GLU A 744 -17.34 5.90 11.42
C GLU A 744 -17.98 4.75 12.21
N PRO A 745 -18.82 3.90 11.56
CA PRO A 745 -19.40 2.72 12.18
C PRO A 745 -18.38 1.58 12.29
N VAL A 746 -18.52 0.79 13.34
CA VAL A 746 -17.70 -0.40 13.63
C VAL A 746 -18.64 -1.56 13.94
N CYS A 747 -18.59 -2.62 13.11
CA CYS A 747 -19.41 -3.81 13.32
C CYS A 747 -18.93 -4.62 14.54
N VAL A 748 -19.88 -5.02 15.38
CA VAL A 748 -19.63 -5.91 16.53
C VAL A 748 -19.85 -7.34 16.07
N LYS A 749 -18.83 -8.20 16.20
CA LYS A 749 -18.92 -9.62 15.89
C LYS A 749 -19.22 -10.44 17.14
N ALA A 750 -19.81 -11.63 16.97
CA ALA A 750 -20.17 -12.50 18.09
C ALA A 750 -18.94 -12.97 18.91
N GLU A 751 -17.77 -13.02 18.26
CA GLU A 751 -16.48 -13.38 18.84
C GLU A 751 -15.70 -12.19 19.44
N ASP A 752 -16.18 -10.95 19.32
CA ASP A 752 -15.46 -9.78 19.83
C ASP A 752 -15.49 -9.75 21.37
N THR A 753 -14.33 -9.66 22.00
CA THR A 753 -14.18 -9.34 23.43
C THR A 753 -14.25 -7.83 23.65
N GLN A 754 -14.47 -7.40 24.91
CA GLN A 754 -14.47 -5.98 25.27
C GLN A 754 -13.16 -5.27 24.88
N GLU A 755 -12.00 -5.94 25.00
CA GLU A 755 -10.71 -5.39 24.61
C GLU A 755 -10.58 -5.22 23.09
N THR A 756 -11.01 -6.22 22.31
CA THR A 756 -10.98 -6.15 20.84
C THR A 756 -11.92 -5.06 20.31
N LEU A 757 -13.10 -4.92 20.91
CA LEU A 757 -14.05 -3.87 20.54
C LEU A 757 -13.51 -2.47 20.90
N TYR A 758 -12.88 -2.32 22.07
CA TYR A 758 -12.19 -1.10 22.45
C TYR A 758 -11.13 -0.72 21.42
N ALA A 759 -10.30 -1.68 20.99
CA ALA A 759 -9.27 -1.46 19.98
C ALA A 759 -9.84 -1.05 18.61
N LYS A 760 -10.93 -1.66 18.15
CA LYS A 760 -11.58 -1.28 16.89
C LYS A 760 -12.18 0.15 16.93
N ILE A 761 -12.87 0.50 18.02
CA ILE A 761 -13.36 1.88 18.21
C ILE A 761 -12.20 2.87 18.27
N LYS A 762 -11.06 2.45 18.84
CA LYS A 762 -9.82 3.21 18.89
C LYS A 762 -9.25 3.54 17.53
N GLU A 763 -9.21 2.54 16.67
CA GLU A 763 -8.75 2.65 15.30
C GLU A 763 -9.63 3.62 14.50
N ALA A 764 -10.95 3.45 14.60
CA ALA A 764 -11.91 4.38 14.00
C ALA A 764 -11.72 5.81 14.51
N GLU A 765 -11.53 6.02 15.83
CA GLU A 765 -11.26 7.35 16.39
C GLU A 765 -9.98 7.99 15.83
N ASN A 766 -8.91 7.21 15.69
CA ASN A 766 -7.64 7.67 15.13
C ASN A 766 -7.75 8.06 13.65
N HIS A 767 -8.73 7.51 12.93
CA HIS A 767 -9.01 7.82 11.54
C HIS A 767 -9.91 9.06 11.37
N VAL A 768 -11.07 9.10 12.06
CA VAL A 768 -12.05 10.19 11.84
C VAL A 768 -11.67 11.51 12.50
N PHE A 769 -10.94 11.50 13.62
CA PHE A 769 -10.66 12.73 14.36
C PHE A 769 -9.74 13.70 13.60
N PRO A 770 -8.62 13.26 12.99
CA PRO A 770 -7.82 14.11 12.11
C PRO A 770 -8.59 14.59 10.86
N MET A 771 -9.44 13.74 10.28
CA MET A 771 -10.28 14.12 9.13
C MET A 771 -11.24 15.26 9.48
N ALA A 772 -11.93 15.15 10.62
CA ALA A 772 -12.82 16.20 11.10
C ALA A 772 -12.05 17.51 11.41
N LEU A 773 -10.85 17.41 11.98
CA LEU A 773 -9.97 18.56 12.20
C LEU A 773 -9.66 19.28 10.88
N GLN A 774 -9.29 18.55 9.83
CA GLN A 774 -9.02 19.13 8.51
C GLN A 774 -10.24 19.84 7.92
N LEU A 775 -11.41 19.20 7.98
CA LEU A 775 -12.65 19.74 7.44
C LEU A 775 -13.04 21.07 8.11
N VAL A 776 -12.79 21.19 9.42
CA VAL A 776 -13.04 22.42 10.16
C VAL A 776 -11.94 23.46 9.92
N ALA A 777 -10.66 23.06 9.92
CA ALA A 777 -9.53 23.96 9.71
C ALA A 777 -9.51 24.59 8.31
N SER A 778 -9.90 23.82 7.28
CA SER A 778 -10.07 24.29 5.90
C SER A 778 -11.29 25.21 5.72
N GLY A 779 -12.21 25.24 6.70
CA GLY A 779 -13.46 25.98 6.62
C GLY A 779 -14.53 25.29 5.76
N MET A 780 -14.34 24.02 5.37
CA MET A 780 -15.36 23.22 4.68
C MET A 780 -16.57 22.95 5.58
N VAL A 781 -16.31 22.75 6.88
CA VAL A 781 -17.35 22.56 7.90
C VAL A 781 -17.24 23.66 8.94
N GLN A 782 -18.37 24.32 9.21
CA GLN A 782 -18.48 25.35 10.24
C GLN A 782 -19.72 25.12 11.09
N LEU A 783 -19.71 25.61 12.31
CA LEU A 783 -20.90 25.61 13.17
C LEU A 783 -21.70 26.90 12.93
N ARG A 784 -22.98 26.76 12.58
CA ARG A 784 -23.90 27.90 12.47
C ARG A 784 -24.43 28.31 13.85
N GLY A 785 -24.93 29.56 13.94
CA GLY A 785 -25.51 30.09 15.17
C GLY A 785 -26.77 29.37 15.66
N ASP A 786 -27.38 28.51 14.84
CA ASP A 786 -28.49 27.62 15.22
C ASP A 786 -28.02 26.29 15.86
N GLY A 787 -26.71 26.12 16.06
CA GLY A 787 -26.12 24.91 16.64
C GLY A 787 -25.99 23.73 15.67
N LYS A 788 -26.24 23.94 14.37
CA LYS A 788 -26.10 22.89 13.34
C LYS A 788 -24.81 23.05 12.53
N THR A 789 -24.30 21.94 12.01
CA THR A 789 -23.15 21.96 11.11
C THR A 789 -23.55 22.46 9.72
N TYR A 790 -22.77 23.38 9.20
CA TYR A 790 -22.87 23.91 7.86
C TYR A 790 -21.69 23.43 7.02
N TRP A 791 -22.04 22.86 5.88
CA TRP A 791 -21.11 22.38 4.89
C TRP A 791 -21.12 23.34 3.71
N LYS A 792 -19.94 23.84 3.32
CA LYS A 792 -19.78 24.61 2.09
C LYS A 792 -20.07 23.65 0.92
N ARG A 793 -21.14 23.90 0.16
CA ARG A 793 -21.78 22.93 -0.77
C ARG A 793 -20.81 22.37 -1.83
N GLU A 794 -20.57 21.06 -1.78
CA GLU A 794 -21.07 20.09 -2.76
C GLU A 794 -21.72 18.96 -1.95
N ARG A 795 -23.03 18.71 -2.15
CA ARG A 795 -23.77 17.65 -1.46
C ARG A 795 -24.04 16.54 -2.48
N GLN A 796 -23.20 15.50 -2.48
CA GLN A 796 -23.70 14.16 -2.77
C GLN A 796 -23.84 13.45 -1.44
N GLU A 797 -25.09 13.22 -1.05
CA GLU A 797 -25.44 12.30 0.02
C GLU A 797 -24.95 10.90 -0.38
N LEU A 798 -23.78 10.50 0.10
CA LEU A 798 -23.33 9.13 0.06
C LEU A 798 -22.89 8.69 1.46
N ILE A 799 -23.48 7.57 1.88
CA ILE A 799 -23.13 6.74 3.03
C ILE A 799 -23.68 7.22 4.39
N CYS A 800 -25.00 7.11 4.56
CA CYS A 800 -25.56 6.72 5.87
C CYS A 800 -26.90 5.95 5.78
N GLN A 801 -27.32 5.48 4.59
CA GLN A 801 -28.60 4.77 4.43
C GLN A 801 -28.51 3.33 3.91
N LYS A 802 -27.33 2.80 3.53
CA LYS A 802 -27.22 1.45 2.97
C LYS A 802 -26.90 0.32 3.97
N GLU A 803 -26.66 0.62 5.24
CA GLU A 803 -26.36 -0.41 6.27
C GLU A 803 -27.49 -0.66 7.27
N ARG A 804 -28.70 -0.14 7.04
CA ARG A 804 -29.88 -0.47 7.86
C ARG A 804 -30.67 -1.68 7.37
N GLN A 805 -30.31 -2.30 6.24
CA GLN A 805 -31.07 -3.42 5.68
C GLN A 805 -30.42 -4.79 5.84
N ASP A 806 -29.12 -4.89 6.15
CA ASP A 806 -28.45 -6.18 6.35
C ASP A 806 -27.72 -6.25 7.72
N CYS A 807 -28.48 -6.03 8.80
CA CYS A 807 -28.05 -6.33 10.17
C CYS A 807 -29.10 -7.08 10.96
#